data_AF-A0A8H2VMH8-F1
#
_entry.id   AF-A0A8H2VMH8-F1
#
_cell.length_a   1.000
_cell.length_b   1.000
_cell.length_c   1.000
_cell.angle_alpha   90.00
_cell.angle_beta   90.00
_cell.angle_gamma   90.00
#
_symmetry.space_group_name_H-M   'P 1'
#
loop_
_entity.id
_entity.type
_entity.pdbx_description
1 polymer ?
#
loop_
_entity_poly.entity_id
_entity_poly.type
_entity_poly.pdbx_seq_one_letter_code
_entity_poly.pdbx_strand_id
1 'polypeptide(L)'
;MPVTTRSKSKRCLSSIPNDVELHLPKTSYPQKLVGSPKPRQPNRLLNQRRKKRPKKPLLPGPKPKQESSKYHCQKKDELSSTNTDFSSPSLPPNTFTHFFCQKCNCQQGVFTSLVDSCTNCMHQFDDHHDMENPWNPVCDYLCERQDLVTSIMQRLLNTRVVVIRATPFVGKTVLLMLLGYHILQEYRDLEPVFIEWETRTNRNNLPFEEYLESEASKWKSKNAKFRRFRNPAARKVFLIDEGQNSYEEQQFWHQSLKNHSTSSQSLFVLVCLYGISGISAAHEPGIASQALLVDLFQRVELRPSANNNLHILFTPKETSIMVMKWATVQNFQLENGMFEYLHATTDGHPGVLDTILAYLKLRFTNLPDSIRRTRSWSPQLCRGLIAEDSGFISELNIWGRGFWTFRSELQVKKYLGHPLYSHIPFFRVKAALRKVAELLHGYNLPDGESSDAFTFCYKMGLLHTEQPYPGRQDVTYTFASPIHRRYAYHRLFPGPEPGTRLDKMTLRQACLNVIERFSPSVLQVRSPKSQSSWGIPEAAFQNEIYCCFSHELNNIEILSEYSYTKDGRIDFYVLDKRWGIEILQSGNKNKMEEHLGRFRIGGKYHGWGILEDYIVLNFCPKSTVQALEIKDPDIQSHILQIAINSNEYTAEVYTYDNKLQTTLHLSKGRQRSHDADCDWDSDESDVYTALCDSKKLEKEAKQRMQELEQEKQEMQQEMEQKIFQLQLQLNQR
;
A
#
# COMPACT_ATOMS: atom_id res chain seq x y z
N MET A 1 -13.30 3.86 17.59
CA MET A 1 -14.30 3.66 18.67
C MET A 1 -15.29 2.58 18.21
N PRO A 2 -16.09 1.97 19.12
CA PRO A 2 -16.18 0.52 19.28
C PRO A 2 -16.71 -0.21 18.02
N VAL A 3 -16.05 -1.34 17.74
CA VAL A 3 -16.43 -2.31 16.72
C VAL A 3 -17.67 -3.04 17.22
N THR A 4 -18.82 -2.83 16.59
CA THR A 4 -20.01 -3.66 16.80
C THR A 4 -19.96 -4.83 15.83
N THR A 5 -19.56 -5.99 16.33
CA THR A 5 -19.71 -7.27 15.66
C THR A 5 -21.14 -7.79 15.90
N ARG A 6 -21.86 -8.15 14.83
CA ARG A 6 -22.99 -9.09 14.95
C ARG A 6 -23.06 -10.02 13.75
N SER A 7 -22.60 -11.24 13.99
CA SER A 7 -22.84 -12.43 13.19
C SER A 7 -24.34 -12.78 13.24
N LYS A 8 -24.94 -13.09 12.07
CA LYS A 8 -26.29 -13.65 11.98
C LYS A 8 -26.20 -15.15 11.72
N SER A 9 -26.44 -15.93 12.79
CA SER A 9 -26.81 -17.34 12.72
C SER A 9 -28.33 -17.44 12.85
N LYS A 10 -28.97 -18.17 11.94
CA LYS A 10 -30.41 -18.46 11.90
C LYS A 10 -30.74 -19.62 12.87
N ARG A 11 -31.74 -19.46 13.73
CA ARG A 11 -32.77 -20.48 14.03
C ARG A 11 -33.97 -19.92 14.82
N CYS A 12 -35.15 -20.09 14.19
CA CYS A 12 -36.51 -20.39 14.69
C CYS A 12 -37.12 -19.70 15.94
N LEU A 13 -38.12 -18.85 15.66
CA LEU A 13 -39.49 -18.75 16.21
C LEU A 13 -39.77 -19.12 17.69
N SER A 14 -40.22 -18.13 18.47
CA SER A 14 -41.55 -18.12 19.13
C SER A 14 -41.84 -16.80 19.89
N SER A 15 -43.11 -16.39 19.84
CA SER A 15 -43.86 -15.44 20.69
C SER A 15 -43.44 -13.96 20.79
N ILE A 16 -44.33 -13.11 20.24
CA ILE A 16 -44.58 -11.68 20.53
C ILE A 16 -45.35 -11.59 21.88
N PRO A 17 -45.23 -10.53 22.71
CA PRO A 17 -46.13 -9.35 22.58
C PRO A 17 -45.45 -7.97 22.74
N ASN A 18 -45.82 -7.08 21.81
CA ASN A 18 -46.14 -5.65 21.84
C ASN A 18 -45.60 -4.63 22.88
N ASP A 19 -45.58 -3.39 22.37
CA ASP A 19 -45.47 -2.07 23.01
C ASP A 19 -44.02 -1.64 23.32
N VAL A 20 -43.49 -0.58 22.70
CA VAL A 20 -43.75 0.83 23.02
C VAL A 20 -43.37 1.74 21.82
N GLU A 21 -44.30 2.63 21.43
CA GLU A 21 -44.09 3.82 20.61
C GLU A 21 -43.12 4.81 21.27
N LEU A 22 -42.29 5.54 20.50
CA LEU A 22 -41.95 6.95 20.78
C LEU A 22 -41.25 7.64 19.58
N HIS A 23 -42.06 8.40 18.87
CA HIS A 23 -41.85 9.71 18.21
C HIS A 23 -40.45 10.21 17.82
N LEU A 24 -40.28 10.43 16.50
CA LEU A 24 -39.37 11.43 15.91
C LEU A 24 -40.19 12.67 15.46
N PRO A 25 -39.72 13.91 15.68
CA PRO A 25 -40.36 15.09 15.09
C PRO A 25 -39.82 15.39 13.68
N LYS A 26 -40.78 15.66 12.79
CA LYS A 26 -40.60 16.20 11.43
C LYS A 26 -40.64 17.73 11.45
N THR A 27 -39.86 18.37 10.61
CA THR A 27 -40.08 19.72 10.04
C THR A 27 -39.75 19.64 8.54
N SER A 28 -40.74 19.45 7.66
CA SER A 28 -41.55 20.47 6.94
C SER A 28 -40.85 21.14 5.74
N TYR A 29 -40.96 20.51 4.55
CA TYR A 29 -41.53 20.97 3.26
C TYR A 29 -41.37 22.45 2.80
N PRO A 30 -41.36 22.76 1.46
CA PRO A 30 -42.34 22.24 0.51
C PRO A 30 -41.92 21.85 -0.92
N GLN A 31 -42.88 21.13 -1.49
CA GLN A 31 -43.01 20.49 -2.80
C GLN A 31 -43.03 21.46 -3.99
N LYS A 32 -42.64 20.96 -5.17
CA LYS A 32 -43.38 21.21 -6.41
C LYS A 32 -43.66 19.89 -7.13
N LEU A 33 -44.96 19.61 -7.27
CA LEU A 33 -45.61 18.57 -8.05
C LEU A 33 -45.72 18.99 -9.51
N VAL A 34 -45.38 18.10 -10.46
CA VAL A 34 -46.08 17.79 -11.73
C VAL A 34 -45.51 16.42 -12.13
N GLY A 35 -46.22 15.30 -12.19
CA GLY A 35 -47.44 14.99 -12.94
C GLY A 35 -47.11 13.73 -13.76
N SER A 36 -47.56 12.57 -13.32
CA SER A 36 -47.37 11.28 -14.01
C SER A 36 -48.62 10.93 -14.83
N PRO A 37 -48.45 10.21 -15.95
CA PRO A 37 -49.44 9.22 -16.34
C PRO A 37 -48.83 7.83 -16.54
N LYS A 38 -49.66 6.84 -16.17
CA LYS A 38 -49.50 5.39 -16.15
C LYS A 38 -49.42 4.75 -17.57
N PRO A 39 -49.11 3.44 -17.67
CA PRO A 39 -48.46 2.82 -18.82
C PRO A 39 -49.44 2.32 -19.88
N ARG A 40 -48.94 2.19 -21.12
CA ARG A 40 -49.61 1.46 -22.21
C ARG A 40 -48.74 0.28 -22.66
N GLN A 41 -49.30 -0.92 -22.55
CA GLN A 41 -48.92 -2.05 -23.41
C GLN A 41 -49.27 -1.73 -24.88
N PRO A 42 -48.64 -2.43 -25.83
CA PRO A 42 -49.49 -3.23 -26.70
C PRO A 42 -48.95 -4.66 -26.91
N ASN A 43 -49.91 -5.48 -27.31
CA ASN A 43 -49.87 -6.91 -27.52
C ASN A 43 -49.96 -7.18 -29.04
N ARG A 44 -49.54 -8.38 -29.48
CA ARG A 44 -49.82 -9.07 -30.78
C ARG A 44 -49.01 -8.64 -32.02
N LEU A 45 -48.66 -9.49 -32.99
CA LEU A 45 -48.73 -10.94 -33.25
C LEU A 45 -48.01 -11.25 -34.59
N LEU A 46 -47.60 -12.53 -34.79
CA LEU A 46 -47.34 -13.26 -36.07
C LEU A 46 -46.04 -12.89 -36.84
N ASN A 47 -45.21 -13.80 -37.37
CA ASN A 47 -45.48 -15.13 -37.93
C ASN A 47 -44.21 -16.03 -37.99
N GLN A 48 -44.40 -17.28 -37.55
CA GLN A 48 -43.97 -18.56 -38.13
C GLN A 48 -42.69 -18.66 -39.01
N ARG A 49 -41.78 -19.56 -38.62
CA ARG A 49 -41.55 -20.80 -39.39
C ARG A 49 -40.91 -21.91 -38.54
N ARG A 50 -41.65 -23.02 -38.46
CA ARG A 50 -41.25 -24.32 -37.90
C ARG A 50 -40.39 -25.09 -38.90
N LYS A 51 -39.35 -25.79 -38.42
CA LYS A 51 -39.05 -27.15 -38.88
C LYS A 51 -38.81 -28.05 -37.65
N LYS A 52 -39.52 -29.18 -37.64
CA LYS A 52 -39.64 -30.18 -36.58
C LYS A 52 -38.74 -31.39 -36.91
N ARG A 53 -37.95 -31.84 -35.90
CA ARG A 53 -37.80 -33.21 -35.36
C ARG A 53 -37.24 -34.35 -36.28
N PRO A 54 -36.63 -35.44 -35.74
CA PRO A 54 -37.11 -36.20 -34.57
C PRO A 54 -36.09 -36.78 -33.57
N LYS A 55 -36.66 -37.30 -32.47
CA LYS A 55 -36.06 -38.00 -31.32
C LYS A 55 -36.36 -39.51 -31.38
N LYS A 56 -35.57 -40.26 -30.58
CA LYS A 56 -35.79 -41.57 -29.90
C LYS A 56 -35.27 -42.84 -30.64
N PRO A 57 -34.98 -43.98 -29.94
CA PRO A 57 -35.31 -44.35 -28.55
C PRO A 57 -34.18 -45.00 -27.70
N LEU A 58 -34.54 -45.36 -26.45
CA LEU A 58 -33.79 -46.01 -25.36
C LEU A 58 -34.19 -47.51 -25.20
N LEU A 59 -33.24 -48.32 -24.67
CA LEU A 59 -33.32 -49.65 -23.98
C LEU A 59 -33.51 -50.92 -24.84
N PRO A 60 -33.14 -52.16 -24.38
CA PRO A 60 -32.72 -52.64 -23.04
C PRO A 60 -31.44 -53.54 -22.98
N GLY A 61 -30.98 -53.92 -21.78
CA GLY A 61 -29.80 -54.79 -21.53
C GLY A 61 -30.01 -56.30 -21.74
N PRO A 62 -28.96 -57.14 -21.55
CA PRO A 62 -28.99 -58.16 -20.49
C PRO A 62 -27.63 -58.55 -19.85
N LYS A 63 -27.66 -59.11 -18.63
CA LYS A 63 -26.61 -59.98 -18.02
C LYS A 63 -26.81 -61.43 -18.48
N PRO A 64 -25.78 -62.30 -18.51
CA PRO A 64 -25.59 -63.31 -17.44
C PRO A 64 -24.10 -63.67 -17.17
N LYS A 65 -23.69 -63.88 -15.91
CA LYS A 65 -23.42 -65.14 -15.15
C LYS A 65 -22.00 -65.74 -15.28
N GLN A 66 -21.58 -66.23 -14.11
CA GLN A 66 -20.33 -66.83 -13.67
C GLN A 66 -20.01 -68.20 -14.32
N GLU A 67 -18.73 -68.58 -14.26
CA GLU A 67 -18.14 -69.86 -13.78
C GLU A 67 -16.86 -70.18 -14.60
N SER A 68 -15.67 -69.96 -14.06
CA SER A 68 -14.88 -70.85 -13.16
C SER A 68 -14.06 -71.90 -13.91
N SER A 69 -12.74 -71.92 -13.64
CA SER A 69 -11.78 -73.05 -13.56
C SER A 69 -10.45 -72.72 -14.29
N LYS A 70 -9.23 -73.07 -13.83
CA LYS A 70 -8.67 -73.54 -12.55
C LYS A 70 -7.14 -73.73 -12.77
N TYR A 71 -6.33 -73.52 -11.72
CA TYR A 71 -4.91 -73.95 -11.49
C TYR A 71 -3.78 -73.37 -12.38
N HIS A 72 -2.57 -73.00 -11.90
CA HIS A 72 -1.80 -73.34 -10.69
C HIS A 72 -0.81 -72.18 -10.33
N CYS A 73 -0.84 -71.60 -9.11
CA CYS A 73 0.17 -71.62 -8.01
C CYS A 73 1.66 -71.67 -8.44
N GLN A 74 2.59 -70.78 -8.05
CA GLN A 74 3.01 -70.43 -6.67
C GLN A 74 3.87 -69.14 -6.55
N LYS A 75 3.58 -68.36 -5.47
CA LYS A 75 4.45 -67.61 -4.51
C LYS A 75 5.37 -66.46 -4.96
N LYS A 76 5.04 -65.25 -4.49
CA LYS A 76 5.87 -64.42 -3.59
C LYS A 76 4.99 -63.40 -2.83
N ASP A 77 5.30 -63.22 -1.55
CA ASP A 77 4.43 -62.75 -0.47
C ASP A 77 3.97 -61.28 -0.54
N GLU A 78 2.67 -61.07 -0.30
CA GLU A 78 2.03 -59.81 0.08
C GLU A 78 2.22 -59.55 1.59
N LEU A 79 2.77 -58.39 1.96
CA LEU A 79 2.49 -57.78 3.25
C LEU A 79 1.56 -56.58 3.02
N SER A 80 0.42 -56.65 3.69
CA SER A 80 -0.73 -55.75 3.69
C SER A 80 -0.41 -54.25 3.71
N SER A 81 -0.91 -53.55 2.70
CA SER A 81 -1.13 -52.10 2.69
C SER A 81 -2.39 -51.74 3.46
N THR A 82 -2.25 -51.42 4.74
CA THR A 82 -3.28 -50.69 5.48
C THR A 82 -3.20 -49.21 5.10
N ASN A 83 -4.22 -48.75 4.36
CA ASN A 83 -4.58 -47.35 4.27
C ASN A 83 -4.87 -46.82 5.67
N THR A 84 -3.93 -46.08 6.26
CA THR A 84 -4.21 -45.17 7.36
C THR A 84 -4.57 -43.82 6.78
N ASP A 85 -5.85 -43.47 6.88
CA ASP A 85 -6.33 -42.10 6.84
C ASP A 85 -5.49 -41.26 7.82
N PHE A 86 -4.63 -40.38 7.31
CA PHE A 86 -3.96 -39.34 8.11
C PHE A 86 -4.98 -38.25 8.46
N SER A 87 -5.86 -38.59 9.39
CA SER A 87 -6.53 -37.60 10.22
C SER A 87 -5.48 -37.10 11.21
N SER A 88 -4.87 -35.94 10.94
CA SER A 88 -3.92 -35.33 11.86
C SER A 88 -4.59 -35.17 13.24
N PRO A 89 -4.00 -35.66 14.34
CA PRO A 89 -4.50 -35.31 15.67
C PRO A 89 -4.46 -33.78 15.79
N SER A 90 -5.55 -33.18 16.27
CA SER A 90 -5.63 -31.74 16.48
C SER A 90 -4.49 -31.33 17.40
N LEU A 91 -3.47 -30.68 16.85
CA LEU A 91 -2.36 -30.13 17.62
C LEU A 91 -2.92 -29.13 18.66
N PRO A 92 -2.29 -29.01 19.84
CA PRO A 92 -2.68 -28.00 20.81
C PRO A 92 -2.74 -26.59 20.17
N PRO A 93 -3.59 -25.67 20.68
CA PRO A 93 -3.80 -24.36 20.07
C PRO A 93 -2.51 -23.52 19.90
N ASN A 94 -1.51 -23.77 20.74
CA ASN A 94 -0.24 -23.04 20.78
C ASN A 94 0.90 -23.84 20.12
N THR A 95 0.58 -24.74 19.19
CA THR A 95 1.55 -25.59 18.53
C THR A 95 1.65 -25.25 17.06
N PHE A 96 2.87 -25.17 16.55
CA PHE A 96 3.12 -24.99 15.12
C PHE A 96 4.21 -25.97 14.64
N THR A 97 4.22 -26.20 13.33
CA THR A 97 5.19 -27.08 12.68
C THR A 97 6.24 -26.29 11.90
N HIS A 98 7.42 -26.89 11.72
CA HIS A 98 8.48 -26.40 10.84
C HIS A 98 9.07 -27.55 10.00
N PHE A 99 10.09 -27.29 9.18
CA PHE A 99 10.72 -28.32 8.36
C PHE A 99 11.39 -29.42 9.18
N PHE A 100 11.94 -30.44 8.51
CA PHE A 100 12.68 -31.52 9.15
C PHE A 100 13.97 -31.02 9.82
N CYS A 101 14.49 -31.77 10.79
CA CYS A 101 15.73 -31.41 11.47
C CYS A 101 16.95 -31.79 10.62
N GLN A 102 17.94 -30.90 10.50
CA GLN A 102 19.20 -31.21 9.83
C GLN A 102 20.14 -32.10 10.66
N LYS A 103 19.99 -32.09 12.00
CA LYS A 103 20.88 -32.79 12.94
C LYS A 103 20.44 -34.22 13.26
N CYS A 104 19.23 -34.63 12.89
CA CYS A 104 18.70 -35.96 13.22
C CYS A 104 17.59 -36.40 12.25
N ASN A 105 17.02 -37.59 12.46
CA ASN A 105 15.98 -38.17 11.60
C ASN A 105 14.56 -37.59 11.84
N CYS A 106 14.43 -36.47 12.55
CA CYS A 106 13.15 -35.84 12.81
C CYS A 106 12.55 -35.26 11.53
N GLN A 107 11.45 -35.86 11.05
CA GLN A 107 10.83 -35.51 9.76
C GLN A 107 10.03 -34.21 9.78
N GLN A 108 9.66 -33.71 10.97
CA GLN A 108 8.90 -32.48 11.13
C GLN A 108 9.18 -31.87 12.49
N GLY A 109 9.63 -30.61 12.49
CA GLY A 109 9.76 -29.81 13.70
C GLY A 109 8.38 -29.49 14.27
N VAL A 110 8.17 -29.73 15.56
CA VAL A 110 6.92 -29.40 16.25
C VAL A 110 7.27 -28.60 17.49
N PHE A 111 6.77 -27.37 17.57
CA PHE A 111 7.10 -26.42 18.62
C PHE A 111 5.83 -26.02 19.37
N THR A 112 5.95 -25.88 20.68
CA THR A 112 4.82 -25.56 21.56
C THR A 112 5.10 -24.29 22.35
N SER A 113 4.18 -23.34 22.30
CA SER A 113 4.27 -22.07 23.03
C SER A 113 5.55 -21.31 22.68
N LEU A 114 6.34 -20.89 23.69
CA LEU A 114 7.58 -20.14 23.52
C LEU A 114 8.83 -21.01 23.67
N VAL A 115 8.66 -22.33 23.51
CA VAL A 115 9.77 -23.27 23.64
C VAL A 115 10.46 -23.39 22.29
N ASP A 116 11.68 -22.89 22.20
CA ASP A 116 12.54 -22.94 21.02
C ASP A 116 13.10 -24.35 20.70
N SER A 117 12.75 -25.35 21.51
CA SER A 117 13.14 -26.74 21.26
C SER A 117 11.99 -27.54 20.67
N CYS A 118 12.31 -28.32 19.65
CA CYS A 118 11.38 -29.21 18.99
C CYS A 118 10.92 -30.32 19.95
N THR A 119 9.62 -30.47 20.12
CA THR A 119 9.01 -31.49 20.99
C THR A 119 9.33 -32.93 20.55
N ASN A 120 9.70 -33.14 19.29
CA ASN A 120 10.03 -34.46 18.75
C ASN A 120 11.50 -34.85 18.92
N CYS A 121 12.45 -33.89 18.84
CA CYS A 121 13.88 -34.20 18.84
C CYS A 121 14.76 -33.31 19.72
N MET A 122 14.16 -32.35 20.43
CA MET A 122 14.81 -31.41 21.36
C MET A 122 15.87 -30.49 20.73
N HIS A 123 16.02 -30.51 19.40
CA HIS A 123 16.86 -29.56 18.67
C HIS A 123 16.18 -28.20 18.52
N GLN A 124 16.97 -27.16 18.29
CA GLN A 124 16.48 -25.78 18.25
C GLN A 124 15.69 -25.48 16.98
N PHE A 125 14.91 -24.40 16.96
CA PHE A 125 14.15 -23.97 15.79
C PHE A 125 15.03 -23.80 14.54
N ASP A 126 16.23 -23.23 14.70
CA ASP A 126 17.19 -23.03 13.61
C ASP A 126 17.71 -24.34 13.01
N ASP A 127 17.73 -25.42 13.79
CA ASP A 127 18.11 -26.76 13.30
C ASP A 127 17.05 -27.38 12.38
N HIS A 128 15.87 -26.78 12.33
CA HIS A 128 14.73 -27.15 11.49
C HIS A 128 14.59 -26.25 10.26
N HIS A 129 15.66 -25.56 9.85
CA HIS A 129 15.64 -24.65 8.71
C HIS A 129 16.64 -25.08 7.63
N ASP A 130 16.18 -25.41 6.43
CA ASP A 130 17.01 -25.94 5.33
C ASP A 130 17.73 -24.84 4.52
N MET A 131 18.69 -24.14 5.15
CA MET A 131 19.38 -22.98 4.58
C MET A 131 20.12 -23.25 3.26
N GLU A 132 20.56 -24.48 3.02
CA GLU A 132 21.37 -24.82 1.83
C GLU A 132 20.51 -25.13 0.59
N ASN A 133 19.22 -25.38 0.79
CA ASN A 133 18.33 -25.79 -0.28
C ASN A 133 17.98 -24.60 -1.20
N PRO A 134 18.13 -24.73 -2.53
CA PRO A 134 17.86 -23.64 -3.47
C PRO A 134 16.38 -23.23 -3.51
N TRP A 135 15.49 -24.03 -2.93
CA TRP A 135 14.07 -23.74 -2.79
C TRP A 135 13.69 -23.18 -1.42
N ASN A 136 14.65 -22.97 -0.51
CA ASN A 136 14.35 -22.36 0.77
C ASN A 136 14.14 -20.85 0.60
N PRO A 137 12.94 -20.31 0.89
CA PRO A 137 12.73 -18.88 0.86
C PRO A 137 13.48 -18.22 2.02
N VAL A 138 14.29 -17.20 1.72
CA VAL A 138 14.96 -16.39 2.75
C VAL A 138 13.91 -15.54 3.48
N CYS A 139 13.41 -16.05 4.61
CA CYS A 139 12.41 -15.40 5.44
C CYS A 139 12.60 -15.83 6.91
N ASP A 140 12.75 -14.84 7.81
CA ASP A 140 12.98 -15.06 9.24
C ASP A 140 11.88 -15.92 9.90
N TYR A 141 10.61 -15.76 9.46
CA TYR A 141 9.44 -16.37 10.09
C TYR A 141 8.54 -17.07 9.06
N LEU A 142 9.12 -17.96 8.27
CA LEU A 142 8.44 -18.65 7.18
C LEU A 142 7.17 -19.39 7.65
N CYS A 143 6.03 -19.12 7.00
CA CYS A 143 4.84 -19.96 7.06
C CYS A 143 4.80 -20.84 5.81
N GLU A 144 4.77 -22.17 5.99
CA GLU A 144 4.93 -23.18 4.94
C GLU A 144 3.67 -23.40 4.12
N ARG A 145 2.50 -23.01 4.66
CA ARG A 145 1.20 -23.04 3.97
C ARG A 145 0.87 -24.38 3.30
N GLN A 146 1.16 -25.49 3.99
CA GLN A 146 1.07 -26.83 3.44
C GLN A 146 -0.28 -27.12 2.76
N ASP A 147 -1.38 -26.66 3.35
CA ASP A 147 -2.74 -26.81 2.81
C ASP A 147 -2.90 -26.11 1.44
N LEU A 148 -2.39 -24.88 1.30
CA LEU A 148 -2.43 -24.12 0.06
C LEU A 148 -1.53 -24.75 -1.01
N VAL A 149 -0.29 -25.11 -0.64
CA VAL A 149 0.69 -25.74 -1.54
C VAL A 149 0.14 -27.04 -2.10
N THR A 150 -0.41 -27.90 -1.23
CA THR A 150 -1.01 -29.18 -1.63
C THR A 150 -2.20 -28.98 -2.56
N SER A 151 -3.06 -28.00 -2.25
CA SER A 151 -4.25 -27.70 -3.06
C SER A 151 -3.89 -27.13 -4.44
N ILE A 152 -2.85 -26.29 -4.53
CA ILE A 152 -2.33 -25.79 -5.82
C ILE A 152 -1.76 -26.94 -6.64
N MET A 153 -1.02 -27.87 -6.01
CA MET A 153 -0.47 -29.04 -6.70
C MET A 153 -1.56 -29.96 -7.25
N GLN A 154 -2.59 -30.26 -6.47
CA GLN A 154 -3.74 -31.04 -6.94
C GLN A 154 -4.41 -30.37 -8.14
N ARG A 155 -4.61 -29.04 -8.08
CA ARG A 155 -5.16 -28.29 -9.20
C ARG A 155 -4.26 -28.34 -10.43
N LEU A 156 -2.95 -28.14 -10.24
CA LEU A 156 -1.95 -28.19 -11.31
C LEU A 156 -1.93 -29.54 -12.03
N LEU A 157 -2.02 -30.64 -11.29
CA LEU A 157 -2.07 -31.98 -11.87
C LEU A 157 -3.34 -32.20 -12.70
N ASN A 158 -4.47 -31.62 -12.27
CA ASN A 158 -5.75 -31.74 -12.96
C ASN A 158 -5.87 -30.81 -14.18
N THR A 159 -5.32 -29.60 -14.10
CA THR A 159 -5.55 -28.56 -15.11
C THR A 159 -4.34 -28.24 -15.97
N ARG A 160 -3.16 -28.79 -15.65
CA ARG A 160 -1.84 -28.53 -16.24
C ARG A 160 -1.29 -27.11 -16.05
N VAL A 161 -2.16 -26.12 -16.00
CA VAL A 161 -1.82 -24.70 -15.83
C VAL A 161 -2.56 -24.15 -14.62
N VAL A 162 -1.84 -23.45 -13.76
CA VAL A 162 -2.38 -22.63 -12.66
C VAL A 162 -1.85 -21.22 -12.81
N VAL A 163 -2.73 -20.22 -12.69
CA VAL A 163 -2.35 -18.81 -12.73
C VAL A 163 -2.69 -18.15 -11.40
N ILE A 164 -1.69 -17.58 -10.76
CA ILE A 164 -1.76 -16.94 -9.46
C ILE A 164 -1.69 -15.43 -9.68
N ARG A 165 -2.74 -14.69 -9.30
CA ARG A 165 -2.85 -13.24 -9.49
C ARG A 165 -2.91 -12.55 -8.14
N ALA A 166 -2.00 -11.61 -7.90
CA ALA A 166 -1.97 -10.88 -6.63
C ALA A 166 -1.23 -9.54 -6.72
N THR A 167 -1.40 -8.73 -5.68
CA THR A 167 -0.63 -7.51 -5.47
C THR A 167 0.87 -7.79 -5.22
N PRO A 168 1.73 -6.76 -5.36
CA PRO A 168 3.09 -6.81 -4.84
C PRO A 168 3.12 -7.18 -3.36
N PHE A 169 4.28 -7.70 -2.90
CA PHE A 169 4.58 -7.90 -1.49
C PHE A 169 3.72 -8.92 -0.71
N VAL A 170 2.86 -9.70 -1.37
CA VAL A 170 2.00 -10.71 -0.71
C VAL A 170 2.66 -12.10 -0.57
N GLY A 171 3.96 -12.24 -0.88
CA GLY A 171 4.68 -13.52 -0.77
C GLY A 171 4.49 -14.48 -1.96
N LYS A 172 4.28 -13.94 -3.18
CA LYS A 172 4.08 -14.77 -4.40
C LYS A 172 5.33 -15.60 -4.75
N THR A 173 6.51 -14.97 -4.74
CA THR A 173 7.80 -15.64 -4.95
C THR A 173 8.06 -16.71 -3.88
N VAL A 174 7.76 -16.39 -2.61
CA VAL A 174 7.86 -17.35 -1.49
C VAL A 174 6.95 -18.56 -1.73
N LEU A 175 5.73 -18.36 -2.23
CA LEU A 175 4.83 -19.46 -2.58
C LEU A 175 5.38 -20.34 -3.70
N LEU A 176 6.03 -19.76 -4.72
CA LEU A 176 6.71 -20.55 -5.76
C LEU A 176 7.89 -21.35 -5.18
N MET A 177 8.66 -20.76 -4.27
CA MET A 177 9.74 -21.47 -3.56
C MET A 177 9.20 -22.66 -2.76
N LEU A 178 8.13 -22.46 -2.00
CA LEU A 178 7.45 -23.53 -1.25
C LEU A 178 6.90 -24.64 -2.17
N LEU A 179 6.32 -24.27 -3.32
CA LEU A 179 5.87 -25.25 -4.32
C LEU A 179 7.04 -26.06 -4.87
N GLY A 180 8.14 -25.42 -5.24
CA GLY A 180 9.32 -26.13 -5.76
C GLY A 180 9.95 -27.03 -4.72
N TYR A 181 10.04 -26.58 -3.46
CA TYR A 181 10.47 -27.42 -2.34
C TYR A 181 9.57 -28.65 -2.19
N HIS A 182 8.25 -28.47 -2.15
CA HIS A 182 7.30 -29.56 -2.01
C HIS A 182 7.33 -30.54 -3.19
N ILE A 183 7.46 -30.04 -4.43
CA ILE A 183 7.63 -30.89 -5.61
C ILE A 183 8.91 -31.73 -5.49
N LEU A 184 10.02 -31.09 -5.10
CA LEU A 184 11.32 -31.76 -5.01
C LEU A 184 11.33 -32.88 -3.95
N GLN A 185 10.63 -32.69 -2.83
CA GLN A 185 10.56 -33.69 -1.74
C GLN A 185 9.55 -34.80 -2.02
N GLU A 186 8.34 -34.47 -2.48
CA GLU A 186 7.22 -35.41 -2.53
C GLU A 186 7.04 -36.08 -3.89
N TYR A 187 7.49 -35.47 -5.00
CA TYR A 187 7.19 -35.92 -6.35
C TYR A 187 8.44 -36.36 -7.11
N ARG A 188 8.68 -37.67 -7.19
CA ARG A 188 9.83 -38.25 -7.91
C ARG A 188 9.78 -38.03 -9.41
N ASP A 189 8.59 -37.99 -9.98
CA ASP A 189 8.35 -37.93 -11.43
C ASP A 189 8.13 -36.50 -11.95
N LEU A 190 8.25 -35.49 -11.10
CA LEU A 190 8.14 -34.08 -11.46
C LEU A 190 9.47 -33.38 -11.22
N GLU A 191 9.86 -32.43 -12.07
CA GLU A 191 11.08 -31.63 -11.94
C GLU A 191 10.70 -30.15 -11.84
N PRO A 192 10.85 -29.50 -10.66
CA PRO A 192 10.51 -28.10 -10.50
C PRO A 192 11.60 -27.20 -11.11
N VAL A 193 11.18 -26.17 -11.84
CA VAL A 193 12.06 -25.19 -12.51
C VAL A 193 11.54 -23.80 -12.19
N PHE A 194 12.31 -22.98 -11.50
CA PHE A 194 11.94 -21.60 -11.20
C PHE A 194 12.45 -20.65 -12.28
N ILE A 195 11.60 -19.73 -12.72
CA ILE A 195 11.93 -18.76 -13.75
C ILE A 195 11.36 -17.41 -13.33
N GLU A 196 12.19 -16.40 -13.16
CA GLU A 196 11.72 -15.02 -13.17
C GLU A 196 11.62 -14.57 -14.62
N TRP A 197 10.42 -14.32 -15.13
CA TRP A 197 10.23 -14.12 -16.57
C TRP A 197 10.77 -12.77 -17.04
N GLU A 198 11.77 -12.82 -17.92
CA GLU A 198 12.30 -11.64 -18.61
C GLU A 198 11.60 -11.38 -19.94
N THR A 199 11.45 -10.10 -20.31
CA THR A 199 10.96 -9.73 -21.65
C THR A 199 11.94 -10.17 -22.72
N ARG A 200 11.45 -10.33 -23.95
CA ARG A 200 12.24 -10.66 -25.14
C ARG A 200 13.43 -9.73 -25.33
N THR A 201 13.26 -8.45 -25.05
CA THR A 201 14.36 -7.47 -25.10
C THR A 201 15.45 -7.77 -24.08
N ASN A 202 15.07 -8.10 -22.85
CA ASN A 202 16.02 -8.31 -21.74
C ASN A 202 16.80 -9.61 -21.91
N ARG A 203 16.18 -10.63 -22.52
CA ARG A 203 16.82 -11.89 -22.88
C ARG A 203 17.49 -11.89 -24.26
N ASN A 204 17.88 -10.72 -24.78
CA ASN A 204 18.60 -10.56 -26.07
C ASN A 204 17.91 -11.24 -27.27
N ASN A 205 16.57 -11.17 -27.34
CA ASN A 205 15.75 -11.80 -28.37
C ASN A 205 15.84 -13.33 -28.44
N LEU A 206 16.30 -14.00 -27.38
CA LEU A 206 16.24 -15.46 -27.28
C LEU A 206 14.78 -15.94 -27.45
N PRO A 207 14.48 -17.02 -28.19
CA PRO A 207 13.14 -17.61 -28.23
C PRO A 207 12.68 -18.13 -26.86
N PHE A 208 11.37 -18.20 -26.58
CA PHE A 208 10.90 -18.57 -25.24
C PHE A 208 11.15 -20.06 -24.94
N GLU A 209 11.12 -20.93 -25.94
CA GLU A 209 11.39 -22.36 -25.80
C GLU A 209 12.82 -22.63 -25.37
N GLU A 210 13.78 -21.95 -25.99
CA GLU A 210 15.21 -22.04 -25.63
C GLU A 210 15.46 -21.50 -24.23
N TYR A 211 14.75 -20.43 -23.85
CA TYR A 211 14.82 -19.86 -22.51
C TYR A 211 14.32 -20.85 -21.45
N LEU A 212 13.15 -21.47 -21.68
CA LEU A 212 12.62 -22.52 -20.80
C LEU A 212 13.58 -23.71 -20.66
N GLU A 213 14.21 -24.14 -21.76
CA GLU A 213 15.12 -25.30 -21.73
C GLU A 213 16.45 -24.99 -21.03
N SER A 214 16.97 -23.77 -21.22
CA SER A 214 18.16 -23.27 -20.53
C SER A 214 17.93 -23.25 -19.01
N GLU A 215 16.81 -22.68 -18.55
CA GLU A 215 16.46 -22.65 -17.14
C GLU A 215 16.20 -24.05 -16.58
N ALA A 216 15.53 -24.93 -17.33
CA ALA A 216 15.32 -26.31 -16.92
C ALA A 216 16.65 -27.06 -16.70
N SER A 217 17.64 -26.83 -17.57
CA SER A 217 18.97 -27.44 -17.45
C SER A 217 19.74 -26.95 -16.22
N LYS A 218 19.66 -25.64 -15.94
CA LYS A 218 20.24 -25.03 -14.73
C LYS A 218 19.61 -25.60 -13.47
N TRP A 219 18.28 -25.61 -13.38
CA TRP A 219 17.56 -26.10 -12.20
C TRP A 219 17.71 -27.59 -11.98
N LYS A 220 17.73 -28.40 -13.05
CA LYS A 220 18.03 -29.84 -12.96
C LYS A 220 19.38 -30.09 -12.30
N SER A 221 20.39 -29.29 -12.62
CA SER A 221 21.73 -29.38 -12.02
C SER A 221 21.75 -28.96 -10.55
N LYS A 222 20.95 -27.96 -10.16
CA LYS A 222 20.78 -27.55 -8.76
C LYS A 222 20.05 -28.61 -7.94
N ASN A 223 18.89 -29.06 -8.42
CA ASN A 223 18.02 -30.04 -7.76
C ASN A 223 18.69 -31.41 -7.59
N ALA A 224 19.55 -31.77 -8.53
CA ALA A 224 20.34 -33.00 -8.53
C ALA A 224 21.18 -33.23 -7.26
N LYS A 225 21.53 -32.18 -6.50
CA LYS A 225 22.25 -32.28 -5.23
C LYS A 225 21.36 -32.67 -4.05
N PHE A 226 20.06 -32.37 -4.14
CA PHE A 226 19.09 -32.51 -3.05
C PHE A 226 18.13 -33.68 -3.26
N ARG A 227 18.11 -34.28 -4.46
CA ARG A 227 17.35 -35.51 -4.71
C ARG A 227 18.08 -36.74 -4.21
N ARG A 228 17.37 -37.58 -3.46
CA ARG A 228 17.80 -38.95 -3.15
C ARG A 228 17.87 -39.85 -4.40
N PHE A 229 16.97 -39.64 -5.37
CA PHE A 229 16.90 -40.43 -6.62
C PHE A 229 16.70 -39.53 -7.84
N ARG A 230 17.53 -39.71 -8.87
CA ARG A 230 17.40 -38.96 -10.13
C ARG A 230 16.47 -39.71 -11.08
N ASN A 231 15.39 -39.06 -11.52
CA ASN A 231 14.57 -39.52 -12.63
C ASN A 231 14.85 -38.63 -13.86
N PRO A 232 15.64 -39.10 -14.84
CA PRO A 232 15.93 -38.32 -16.05
C PRO A 232 14.69 -38.02 -16.90
N ALA A 233 13.63 -38.81 -16.75
CA ALA A 233 12.35 -38.67 -17.44
C ALA A 233 11.32 -37.88 -16.63
N ALA A 234 11.72 -37.23 -15.52
CA ALA A 234 10.82 -36.41 -14.72
C ALA A 234 10.21 -35.28 -15.57
N ARG A 235 8.89 -35.10 -15.44
CA ARG A 235 8.13 -34.10 -16.15
C ARG A 235 8.39 -32.72 -15.57
N LYS A 236 8.73 -31.75 -16.41
CA LYS A 236 9.07 -30.38 -15.98
C LYS A 236 7.83 -29.66 -15.44
N VAL A 237 8.02 -28.93 -14.34
CA VAL A 237 7.05 -28.02 -13.72
C VAL A 237 7.68 -26.64 -13.68
N PHE A 238 7.23 -25.76 -14.57
CA PHE A 238 7.72 -24.39 -14.63
C PHE A 238 6.95 -23.52 -13.63
N LEU A 239 7.68 -22.98 -12.67
CA LEU A 239 7.25 -22.06 -11.63
C LEU A 239 7.71 -20.67 -12.04
N ILE A 240 6.83 -19.94 -12.74
CA ILE A 240 7.15 -18.70 -13.43
C ILE A 240 6.72 -17.51 -12.56
N ASP A 241 7.68 -16.70 -12.12
CA ASP A 241 7.45 -15.41 -11.47
C ASP A 241 7.41 -14.27 -12.48
N GLU A 242 6.79 -13.15 -12.09
CA GLU A 242 6.62 -11.95 -12.93
C GLU A 242 6.06 -12.26 -14.34
N GLY A 243 5.18 -13.26 -14.44
CA GLY A 243 4.69 -13.82 -15.69
C GLY A 243 3.92 -12.83 -16.58
N GLN A 244 3.52 -11.66 -16.07
CA GLN A 244 2.99 -10.59 -16.92
C GLN A 244 3.99 -10.10 -17.97
N ASN A 245 5.30 -10.28 -17.75
CA ASN A 245 6.34 -9.95 -18.72
C ASN A 245 6.28 -10.87 -19.96
N SER A 246 5.55 -11.99 -19.89
CA SER A 246 5.36 -12.93 -21.00
C SER A 246 4.19 -12.57 -21.92
N TYR A 247 3.44 -11.50 -21.67
CA TYR A 247 2.22 -11.19 -22.45
C TYR A 247 2.49 -10.88 -23.93
N GLU A 248 3.72 -10.47 -24.28
CA GLU A 248 4.14 -10.30 -25.68
C GLU A 248 4.33 -11.64 -26.42
N GLU A 249 4.52 -12.75 -25.71
CA GLU A 249 4.75 -14.08 -26.28
C GLU A 249 3.43 -14.78 -26.59
N GLN A 250 2.77 -14.37 -27.68
CA GLN A 250 1.47 -14.94 -28.07
C GLN A 250 1.51 -16.46 -28.26
N GLN A 251 2.59 -17.01 -28.82
CA GLN A 251 2.74 -18.45 -29.03
C GLN A 251 2.78 -19.22 -27.69
N PHE A 252 3.46 -18.69 -26.68
CA PHE A 252 3.47 -19.27 -25.34
C PHE A 252 2.05 -19.37 -24.76
N TRP A 253 1.27 -18.29 -24.80
CA TRP A 253 -0.09 -18.27 -24.25
C TRP A 253 -1.11 -19.06 -25.06
N HIS A 254 -1.00 -19.08 -26.40
CA HIS A 254 -1.99 -19.73 -27.27
C HIS A 254 -1.68 -21.19 -27.58
N GLN A 255 -0.41 -21.58 -27.65
CA GLN A 255 0.00 -22.92 -28.06
C GLN A 255 0.50 -23.73 -26.87
N SER A 256 1.35 -23.16 -26.02
CA SER A 256 1.95 -23.92 -24.90
C SER A 256 0.99 -24.11 -23.73
N LEU A 257 0.17 -23.09 -23.40
CA LEU A 257 -0.74 -23.11 -22.25
C LEU A 257 -2.16 -23.63 -22.57
N LYS A 258 -2.68 -23.45 -23.80
CA LYS A 258 -4.06 -23.85 -24.16
C LYS A 258 -4.19 -25.23 -24.83
N ASN A 259 -3.12 -25.83 -25.33
CA ASN A 259 -3.22 -27.13 -26.00
C ASN A 259 -3.50 -28.29 -25.02
N HIS A 260 -4.53 -29.08 -25.30
CA HIS A 260 -4.96 -30.20 -24.45
C HIS A 260 -4.19 -31.50 -24.73
N SER A 261 -3.73 -32.10 -23.62
CA SER A 261 -3.51 -33.53 -23.36
C SER A 261 -2.49 -34.32 -24.20
N THR A 262 -1.23 -34.30 -23.75
CA THR A 262 -0.41 -35.53 -23.61
C THR A 262 0.22 -35.59 -22.22
N SER A 263 0.38 -36.78 -21.65
CA SER A 263 0.96 -36.99 -20.31
C SER A 263 2.42 -36.53 -20.20
N SER A 264 3.10 -36.35 -21.33
CA SER A 264 4.51 -35.92 -21.47
C SER A 264 4.72 -34.40 -21.46
N GLN A 265 3.65 -33.59 -21.51
CA GLN A 265 3.78 -32.14 -21.58
C GLN A 265 4.07 -31.49 -20.22
N SER A 266 4.89 -30.43 -20.23
CA SER A 266 5.25 -29.67 -19.03
C SER A 266 4.05 -29.02 -18.33
N LEU A 267 4.14 -28.90 -17.01
CA LEU A 267 3.22 -28.18 -16.14
C LEU A 267 3.65 -26.73 -15.96
N PHE A 268 2.69 -25.83 -15.72
CA PHE A 268 2.96 -24.40 -15.54
C PHE A 268 2.20 -23.82 -14.35
N VAL A 269 2.92 -23.17 -13.45
CA VAL A 269 2.37 -22.25 -12.45
C VAL A 269 2.89 -20.87 -12.80
N LEU A 270 2.01 -19.93 -13.11
CA LEU A 270 2.37 -18.57 -13.45
C LEU A 270 1.90 -17.63 -12.34
N VAL A 271 2.82 -16.90 -11.74
CA VAL A 271 2.52 -15.77 -10.87
C VAL A 271 2.52 -14.50 -11.72
N CYS A 272 1.44 -13.73 -11.63
CA CYS A 272 1.31 -12.47 -12.35
C CYS A 272 0.80 -11.37 -11.42
N LEU A 273 1.24 -10.14 -11.66
CA LEU A 273 0.50 -8.97 -11.20
C LEU A 273 -0.87 -8.90 -11.89
N TYR A 274 -1.80 -8.20 -11.26
CA TYR A 274 -3.11 -7.93 -11.83
C TYR A 274 -2.99 -7.24 -13.20
N GLY A 275 -3.38 -7.93 -14.26
CA GLY A 275 -3.45 -7.35 -15.62
C GLY A 275 -4.83 -6.80 -15.99
N ILE A 276 -4.88 -6.06 -17.10
CA ILE A 276 -5.96 -5.18 -17.59
C ILE A 276 -7.29 -5.88 -17.88
N SER A 277 -8.38 -5.28 -17.38
CA SER A 277 -9.66 -5.19 -18.09
C SER A 277 -10.09 -3.72 -18.09
N GLY A 278 -10.33 -3.13 -19.27
CA GLY A 278 -11.08 -1.87 -19.36
C GLY A 278 -10.38 -0.60 -19.86
N ILE A 279 -9.12 -0.64 -20.32
CA ILE A 279 -8.63 0.46 -21.18
C ILE A 279 -9.28 0.26 -22.56
N SER A 280 -9.89 1.31 -23.11
CA SER A 280 -10.46 1.30 -24.46
C SER A 280 -9.51 0.60 -25.43
N ALA A 281 -10.06 -0.32 -26.25
CA ALA A 281 -9.34 -1.04 -27.30
C ALA A 281 -8.59 -0.13 -28.29
N ALA A 282 -8.81 1.18 -28.22
CA ALA A 282 -8.13 2.21 -29.00
C ALA A 282 -6.64 2.40 -28.67
N HIS A 283 -6.11 1.99 -27.51
CA HIS A 283 -4.71 2.31 -27.11
C HIS A 283 -3.81 1.09 -26.85
N GLU A 284 -4.36 -0.11 -26.64
CA GLU A 284 -3.61 -1.37 -26.59
C GLU A 284 -4.33 -2.50 -27.37
N PRO A 285 -4.24 -2.55 -28.71
CA PRO A 285 -4.62 -3.73 -29.45
C PRO A 285 -3.50 -4.79 -29.30
N GLY A 286 -3.47 -5.55 -28.20
CA GLY A 286 -2.61 -6.74 -28.12
C GLY A 286 -2.13 -7.23 -26.75
N ILE A 287 -2.24 -6.45 -25.67
CA ILE A 287 -1.72 -6.83 -24.33
C ILE A 287 -2.86 -6.87 -23.30
N ALA A 288 -4.02 -7.38 -23.71
CA ALA A 288 -5.01 -7.82 -22.74
C ALA A 288 -4.36 -8.87 -21.82
N SER A 289 -4.57 -8.76 -20.51
CA SER A 289 -4.00 -9.72 -19.55
C SER A 289 -4.40 -11.13 -19.96
N GLN A 290 -3.43 -11.89 -20.48
CA GLN A 290 -3.70 -13.26 -20.91
C GLN A 290 -4.10 -14.14 -19.71
N ALA A 291 -3.62 -13.78 -18.52
CA ALA A 291 -4.05 -14.34 -17.24
C ALA A 291 -5.57 -14.17 -16.98
N LEU A 292 -6.20 -13.11 -17.48
CA LEU A 292 -7.65 -12.89 -17.42
C LEU A 292 -8.45 -13.68 -18.46
N LEU A 293 -7.78 -14.40 -19.36
CA LEU A 293 -8.43 -15.30 -20.33
C LEU A 293 -8.33 -16.77 -19.93
N VAL A 294 -7.54 -17.09 -18.89
CA VAL A 294 -7.40 -18.44 -18.33
C VAL A 294 -8.65 -18.84 -17.56
N ASP A 295 -9.05 -20.11 -17.52
CA ASP A 295 -10.29 -20.51 -16.83
C ASP A 295 -10.26 -20.08 -15.34
N LEU A 296 -11.39 -19.61 -14.78
CA LEU A 296 -11.53 -19.29 -13.36
C LEU A 296 -11.11 -20.45 -12.44
N PHE A 297 -11.35 -21.70 -12.85
CA PHE A 297 -10.92 -22.89 -12.11
C PHE A 297 -9.40 -23.09 -12.09
N GLN A 298 -8.68 -22.50 -13.04
CA GLN A 298 -7.21 -22.51 -13.11
C GLN A 298 -6.59 -21.33 -12.36
N ARG A 299 -7.39 -20.38 -11.84
CA ARG A 299 -6.87 -19.17 -11.17
C ARG A 299 -6.82 -19.29 -9.66
N VAL A 300 -5.83 -18.66 -9.05
CA VAL A 300 -5.76 -18.36 -7.61
C VAL A 300 -5.67 -16.84 -7.51
N GLU A 301 -6.60 -16.23 -6.78
CA GLU A 301 -6.69 -14.78 -6.64
C GLU A 301 -6.20 -14.35 -5.24
N LEU A 302 -6.09 -13.05 -4.99
CA LEU A 302 -5.66 -12.53 -3.69
C LEU A 302 -6.63 -12.90 -2.55
N ARG A 303 -7.93 -12.84 -2.82
CA ARG A 303 -9.03 -13.14 -1.88
C ARG A 303 -9.89 -14.28 -2.38
N PRO A 304 -10.59 -15.01 -1.47
CA PRO A 304 -11.52 -16.05 -1.87
C PRO A 304 -12.66 -15.45 -2.72
N SER A 305 -13.13 -16.23 -3.69
CA SER A 305 -14.28 -15.91 -4.52
C SER A 305 -15.41 -16.93 -4.27
N ALA A 306 -16.64 -16.58 -4.64
CA ALA A 306 -17.81 -17.46 -4.45
C ALA A 306 -17.62 -18.88 -5.04
N ASN A 307 -16.79 -18.99 -6.08
CA ASN A 307 -16.56 -20.24 -6.81
C ASN A 307 -15.17 -20.86 -6.54
N ASN A 308 -14.29 -20.18 -5.80
CA ASN A 308 -12.95 -20.66 -5.51
C ASN A 308 -12.43 -20.13 -4.17
N ASN A 309 -12.22 -21.06 -3.23
CA ASN A 309 -11.71 -20.76 -1.89
C ASN A 309 -10.17 -20.65 -1.85
N LEU A 310 -9.45 -21.04 -2.91
CA LEU A 310 -7.99 -20.91 -2.95
C LEU A 310 -7.59 -19.46 -3.18
N HIS A 311 -6.84 -18.92 -2.23
CA HIS A 311 -6.39 -17.53 -2.23
C HIS A 311 -5.02 -17.35 -1.59
N ILE A 312 -4.39 -16.19 -1.83
CA ILE A 312 -3.00 -15.93 -1.48
C ILE A 312 -2.84 -15.25 -0.12
N LEU A 313 -3.80 -14.41 0.31
CA LEU A 313 -3.72 -13.83 1.66
C LEU A 313 -3.71 -14.93 2.72
N PHE A 314 -3.08 -14.66 3.86
CA PHE A 314 -3.08 -15.58 4.98
C PHE A 314 -4.48 -15.71 5.56
N THR A 315 -4.85 -16.94 5.89
CA THR A 315 -5.93 -17.23 6.81
C THR A 315 -5.55 -16.76 8.23
N PRO A 316 -6.53 -16.63 9.15
CA PRO A 316 -6.23 -16.37 10.56
C PRO A 316 -5.26 -17.40 11.16
N LYS A 317 -5.37 -18.67 10.76
CA LYS A 317 -4.47 -19.75 11.17
C LYS A 317 -3.03 -19.50 10.71
N GLU A 318 -2.83 -19.19 9.42
CA GLU A 318 -1.49 -18.87 8.89
C GLU A 318 -0.89 -17.63 9.54
N THR A 319 -1.71 -16.61 9.81
CA THR A 319 -1.29 -15.41 10.55
C THR A 319 -0.80 -15.79 11.96
N SER A 320 -1.55 -16.63 12.68
CA SER A 320 -1.14 -17.08 14.01
C SER A 320 0.18 -17.86 13.99
N ILE A 321 0.41 -18.71 12.97
CA ILE A 321 1.65 -19.49 12.84
C ILE A 321 2.86 -18.56 12.70
N MET A 322 2.80 -17.57 11.79
CA MET A 322 3.91 -16.64 11.59
C MET A 322 4.20 -15.82 12.86
N VAL A 323 3.15 -15.32 13.53
CA VAL A 323 3.30 -14.52 14.76
C VAL A 323 3.82 -15.38 15.92
N MET A 324 3.40 -16.64 16.04
CA MET A 324 3.93 -17.57 17.04
C MET A 324 5.41 -17.89 16.81
N LYS A 325 5.82 -18.11 15.55
CA LYS A 325 7.23 -18.31 15.19
C LYS A 325 8.07 -17.11 15.61
N TRP A 326 7.63 -15.91 15.24
CA TRP A 326 8.28 -14.66 15.67
C TRP A 326 8.37 -14.56 17.20
N ALA A 327 7.26 -14.80 17.90
CA ALA A 327 7.22 -14.70 19.36
C ALA A 327 8.12 -15.74 20.04
N THR A 328 8.24 -16.94 19.48
CA THR A 328 9.12 -18.00 20.00
C THR A 328 10.58 -17.61 19.86
N VAL A 329 11.01 -17.23 18.65
CA VAL A 329 12.41 -16.85 18.36
C VAL A 329 12.81 -15.59 19.14
N GLN A 330 11.89 -14.64 19.30
CA GLN A 330 12.16 -13.41 20.06
C GLN A 330 11.90 -13.56 21.58
N ASN A 331 11.35 -14.70 22.01
CA ASN A 331 10.94 -15.00 23.38
C ASN A 331 10.00 -13.91 23.97
N PHE A 332 8.89 -13.65 23.26
CA PHE A 332 7.81 -12.73 23.65
C PHE A 332 6.53 -13.48 24.03
N GLN A 333 5.92 -13.10 25.15
CA GLN A 333 4.56 -13.47 25.48
C GLN A 333 3.57 -12.61 24.68
N LEU A 334 2.56 -13.26 24.10
CA LEU A 334 1.50 -12.61 23.35
C LEU A 334 0.24 -12.58 24.19
N GLU A 335 -0.36 -11.41 24.35
CA GLU A 335 -1.64 -11.27 25.03
C GLU A 335 -2.81 -11.72 24.14
N ASN A 336 -3.94 -12.06 24.78
CA ASN A 336 -5.16 -12.46 24.09
C ASN A 336 -5.62 -11.37 23.11
N GLY A 337 -6.03 -11.77 21.90
CA GLY A 337 -6.49 -10.85 20.87
C GLY A 337 -5.40 -10.34 19.92
N MET A 338 -4.12 -10.67 20.15
CA MET A 338 -3.01 -10.22 19.30
C MET A 338 -3.10 -10.75 17.87
N PHE A 339 -3.42 -12.03 17.71
CA PHE A 339 -3.52 -12.66 16.39
C PHE A 339 -4.68 -12.05 15.59
N GLU A 340 -5.83 -11.88 16.22
CA GLU A 340 -7.03 -11.29 15.64
C GLU A 340 -6.77 -9.84 15.25
N TYR A 341 -6.08 -9.08 16.11
CA TYR A 341 -5.71 -7.69 15.82
C TYR A 341 -4.78 -7.59 14.61
N LEU A 342 -3.68 -8.36 14.59
CA LEU A 342 -2.73 -8.34 13.48
C LEU A 342 -3.35 -8.82 12.18
N HIS A 343 -4.16 -9.89 12.24
CA HIS A 343 -4.88 -10.39 11.07
C HIS A 343 -5.86 -9.33 10.55
N ALA A 344 -6.70 -8.74 11.41
CA ALA A 344 -7.65 -7.71 10.99
C ALA A 344 -6.97 -6.44 10.45
N THR A 345 -5.82 -6.08 11.01
CA THR A 345 -5.07 -4.87 10.60
C THR A 345 -4.37 -5.09 9.25
N THR A 346 -3.90 -6.30 8.98
CA THR A 346 -3.20 -6.66 7.74
C THR A 346 -4.10 -7.29 6.68
N ASP A 347 -5.33 -7.67 7.02
CA ASP A 347 -6.20 -8.55 6.23
C ASP A 347 -5.49 -9.85 5.79
N GLY A 348 -4.56 -10.33 6.62
CA GLY A 348 -3.71 -11.48 6.31
C GLY A 348 -2.62 -11.21 5.27
N HIS A 349 -2.27 -9.96 4.96
CA HIS A 349 -1.24 -9.65 3.97
C HIS A 349 0.18 -9.99 4.49
N PRO A 350 0.87 -11.02 3.96
CA PRO A 350 2.10 -11.55 4.55
C PRO A 350 3.23 -10.54 4.65
N GLY A 351 3.50 -9.77 3.58
CA GLY A 351 4.56 -8.77 3.63
C GLY A 351 4.30 -7.64 4.62
N VAL A 352 3.03 -7.22 4.80
CA VAL A 352 2.73 -6.17 5.79
C VAL A 352 2.89 -6.72 7.21
N LEU A 353 2.46 -7.96 7.43
CA LEU A 353 2.68 -8.65 8.70
C LEU A 353 4.18 -8.76 9.01
N ASP A 354 4.98 -9.18 8.03
CA ASP A 354 6.44 -9.25 8.14
C ASP A 354 7.05 -7.90 8.49
N THR A 355 6.67 -6.83 7.79
CA THR A 355 7.13 -5.46 8.09
C THR A 355 6.76 -5.03 9.51
N ILE A 356 5.55 -5.33 9.98
CA ILE A 356 5.17 -5.05 11.37
C ILE A 356 6.10 -5.81 12.30
N LEU A 357 6.23 -7.13 12.15
CA LEU A 357 7.04 -7.96 13.05
C LEU A 357 8.52 -7.56 13.07
N ALA A 358 9.10 -7.23 11.91
CA ALA A 358 10.44 -6.69 11.79
C ALA A 358 10.58 -5.34 12.49
N TYR A 359 9.60 -4.45 12.31
CA TYR A 359 9.58 -3.16 13.00
C TYR A 359 9.45 -3.32 14.53
N LEU A 360 8.59 -4.24 14.99
CA LEU A 360 8.44 -4.54 16.43
C LEU A 360 9.76 -5.07 17.02
N LYS A 361 10.47 -5.94 16.29
CA LYS A 361 11.81 -6.44 16.66
C LYS A 361 12.81 -5.28 16.78
N LEU A 362 12.85 -4.37 15.80
CA LEU A 362 13.74 -3.22 15.82
C LEU A 362 13.46 -2.27 16.98
N ARG A 363 12.18 -1.97 17.26
CA ARG A 363 11.80 -1.01 18.30
C ARG A 363 11.93 -1.57 19.71
N PHE A 364 11.96 -2.88 19.88
CA PHE A 364 12.08 -3.50 21.20
C PHE A 364 13.28 -3.01 22.00
N THR A 365 14.43 -2.80 21.36
CA THR A 365 15.64 -2.29 22.02
C THR A 365 15.45 -0.89 22.63
N ASN A 366 14.51 -0.11 22.09
CA ASN A 366 14.22 1.27 22.45
C ASN A 366 12.95 1.43 23.32
N LEU A 367 12.31 0.33 23.74
CA LEU A 367 11.10 0.39 24.56
C LEU A 367 11.40 0.64 26.06
N PRO A 368 10.42 1.17 26.82
CA PRO A 368 10.53 1.32 28.27
C PRO A 368 10.94 0.03 28.99
N ASP A 369 11.69 0.19 30.08
CA ASP A 369 12.20 -0.92 30.92
C ASP A 369 11.12 -1.93 31.30
N SER A 370 9.89 -1.47 31.60
CA SER A 370 8.78 -2.34 31.99
C SER A 370 8.41 -3.36 30.90
N ILE A 371 8.43 -2.95 29.63
CA ILE A 371 8.10 -3.82 28.49
C ILE A 371 9.29 -4.73 28.16
N ARG A 372 10.52 -4.20 28.23
CA ARG A 372 11.74 -5.00 28.05
C ARG A 372 11.87 -6.12 29.07
N ARG A 373 11.47 -5.87 30.33
CA ARG A 373 11.51 -6.86 31.42
C ARG A 373 10.38 -7.88 31.34
N THR A 374 9.16 -7.45 31.03
CA THR A 374 7.99 -8.34 30.97
C THR A 374 7.95 -9.19 29.70
N ARG A 375 8.57 -8.72 28.61
CA ARG A 375 8.52 -9.34 27.28
C ARG A 375 7.09 -9.72 26.88
N SER A 376 6.09 -8.88 27.21
CA SER A 376 4.69 -9.08 26.83
C SER A 376 4.26 -8.08 25.76
N TRP A 377 3.51 -8.56 24.76
CA TRP A 377 2.97 -7.76 23.67
C TRP A 377 1.44 -7.76 23.66
N SER A 378 0.86 -6.56 23.81
CA SER A 378 -0.58 -6.33 23.83
C SER A 378 -1.12 -5.68 22.55
N PRO A 379 -2.40 -5.89 22.20
CA PRO A 379 -3.01 -5.23 21.06
C PRO A 379 -2.98 -3.71 21.17
N GLN A 380 -3.08 -3.17 22.39
CA GLN A 380 -3.01 -1.73 22.65
C GLN A 380 -1.62 -1.17 22.37
N LEU A 381 -0.56 -1.87 22.80
CA LEU A 381 0.82 -1.48 22.51
C LEU A 381 1.11 -1.53 21.00
N CYS A 382 0.71 -2.62 20.35
CA CYS A 382 0.86 -2.79 18.91
C CYS A 382 0.11 -1.69 18.14
N ARG A 383 -1.11 -1.34 18.58
CA ARG A 383 -1.88 -0.23 18.02
C ARG A 383 -1.17 1.10 18.19
N GLY A 384 -0.62 1.42 19.37
CA GLY A 384 0.13 2.65 19.59
C GLY A 384 1.30 2.79 18.62
N LEU A 385 2.05 1.70 18.41
CA LEU A 385 3.20 1.71 17.50
C LEU A 385 2.80 1.82 16.03
N ILE A 386 1.82 1.03 15.57
CA ILE A 386 1.36 1.08 14.18
C ILE A 386 0.65 2.40 13.88
N ALA A 387 -0.05 2.97 14.87
CA ALA A 387 -0.93 4.11 14.66
C ALA A 387 -0.31 5.48 14.94
N GLU A 388 0.66 5.55 15.85
CA GLU A 388 1.17 6.83 16.38
C GLU A 388 2.69 6.97 16.19
N ASP A 389 3.41 5.91 15.84
CA ASP A 389 4.86 5.97 15.63
C ASP A 389 5.18 6.35 14.19
N SER A 390 5.71 7.56 14.00
CA SER A 390 6.24 8.03 12.72
C SER A 390 7.34 7.13 12.18
N GLY A 391 8.05 6.39 13.03
CA GLY A 391 9.08 5.43 12.63
C GLY A 391 8.52 4.25 11.85
N PHE A 392 7.29 3.79 12.12
CA PHE A 392 6.67 2.72 11.33
C PHE A 392 6.32 3.21 9.93
N ILE A 393 5.90 4.48 9.81
CA ILE A 393 5.64 5.14 8.53
C ILE A 393 6.95 5.29 7.73
N SER A 394 8.05 5.63 8.40
CA SER A 394 9.39 5.66 7.80
C SER A 394 9.83 4.28 7.32
N GLU A 395 9.61 3.24 8.12
CA GLU A 395 9.92 1.85 7.72
C GLU A 395 9.14 1.45 6.47
N LEU A 396 7.85 1.78 6.42
CA LEU A 396 7.01 1.55 5.24
C LEU A 396 7.52 2.29 3.99
N ASN A 397 8.13 3.47 4.13
CA ASN A 397 8.70 4.22 2.99
C ASN A 397 9.85 3.49 2.29
N ILE A 398 10.56 2.59 2.99
CA ILE A 398 11.64 1.79 2.42
C ILE A 398 11.07 0.86 1.33
N TRP A 399 9.84 0.41 1.50
CA TRP A 399 9.17 -0.53 0.62
C TRP A 399 8.47 0.21 -0.54
N GLY A 400 8.91 -0.07 -1.78
CA GLY A 400 8.52 0.72 -2.95
C GLY A 400 7.28 0.24 -3.71
N ARG A 401 6.90 -1.05 -3.63
CA ARG A 401 5.83 -1.64 -4.47
C ARG A 401 4.61 -2.04 -3.63
N GLY A 402 3.42 -1.65 -4.08
CA GLY A 402 2.13 -1.96 -3.44
C GLY A 402 1.61 -0.89 -2.47
N PHE A 403 2.51 -0.15 -1.81
CA PHE A 403 2.18 1.01 -0.97
C PHE A 403 2.33 2.33 -1.72
N TRP A 404 1.53 3.33 -1.35
CA TRP A 404 1.65 4.71 -1.88
C TRP A 404 2.76 5.50 -1.17
N THR A 405 4.00 5.02 -1.21
CA THR A 405 5.19 5.67 -0.62
C THR A 405 5.80 6.73 -1.54
N PHE A 406 6.79 7.48 -1.04
CA PHE A 406 7.52 8.46 -1.86
C PHE A 406 8.23 7.78 -3.03
N ARG A 407 8.86 6.63 -2.78
CA ARG A 407 9.48 5.79 -3.81
C ARG A 407 8.44 5.34 -4.85
N SER A 408 7.25 4.91 -4.41
CA SER A 408 6.17 4.54 -5.33
C SER A 408 5.68 5.71 -6.17
N GLU A 409 5.64 6.91 -5.61
CA GLU A 409 5.21 8.12 -6.29
C GLU A 409 6.17 8.51 -7.41
N LEU A 410 7.48 8.45 -7.14
CA LEU A 410 8.53 8.64 -8.14
C LEU A 410 8.44 7.60 -9.26
N GLN A 411 8.23 6.32 -8.91
CA GLN A 411 8.02 5.26 -9.89
C GLN A 411 6.80 5.56 -10.75
N VAL A 412 5.67 5.93 -10.16
CA VAL A 412 4.45 6.29 -10.90
C VAL A 412 4.70 7.45 -11.85
N LYS A 413 5.36 8.52 -11.41
CA LYS A 413 5.73 9.64 -12.30
C LYS A 413 6.58 9.19 -13.48
N LYS A 414 7.56 8.29 -13.24
CA LYS A 414 8.37 7.69 -14.31
C LYS A 414 7.52 6.88 -15.28
N TYR A 415 6.59 6.06 -14.79
CA TYR A 415 5.68 5.29 -15.65
C TYR A 415 4.76 6.20 -16.47
N LEU A 416 4.21 7.26 -15.88
CA LEU A 416 3.38 8.23 -16.60
C LEU A 416 4.13 8.98 -17.69
N GLY A 417 5.46 9.07 -17.61
CA GLY A 417 6.32 9.60 -18.68
C GLY A 417 6.44 8.68 -19.90
N HIS A 418 6.06 7.41 -19.80
CA HIS A 418 6.07 6.49 -20.93
C HIS A 418 4.93 6.84 -21.92
N PRO A 419 5.16 6.80 -23.26
CA PRO A 419 4.15 7.17 -24.24
C PRO A 419 2.78 6.51 -24.02
N LEU A 420 2.81 5.23 -23.61
CA LEU A 420 1.63 4.42 -23.27
C LEU A 420 0.70 5.06 -22.21
N TYR A 421 1.26 5.77 -21.21
CA TYR A 421 0.50 6.35 -20.09
C TYR A 421 0.51 7.88 -20.08
N SER A 422 1.10 8.51 -21.09
CA SER A 422 1.23 9.96 -21.21
C SER A 422 -0.11 10.71 -21.17
N HIS A 423 -1.21 10.04 -21.53
CA HIS A 423 -2.57 10.56 -21.46
C HIS A 423 -3.15 10.62 -20.05
N ILE A 424 -2.54 9.96 -19.06
CA ILE A 424 -3.00 9.90 -17.67
C ILE A 424 -2.23 10.92 -16.84
N PRO A 425 -2.80 12.08 -16.50
CA PRO A 425 -2.07 13.06 -15.71
C PRO A 425 -1.96 12.61 -14.25
N PHE A 426 -0.81 12.89 -13.63
CA PHE A 426 -0.48 12.43 -12.27
C PHE A 426 -1.53 12.81 -11.21
N PHE A 427 -2.18 13.98 -11.32
CA PHE A 427 -3.22 14.38 -10.37
C PHE A 427 -4.47 13.48 -10.43
N ARG A 428 -4.78 12.85 -11.57
CA ARG A 428 -5.90 11.90 -11.71
C ARG A 428 -5.59 10.59 -10.99
N VAL A 429 -4.34 10.15 -11.00
CA VAL A 429 -3.89 8.98 -10.22
C VAL A 429 -4.07 9.25 -8.72
N LYS A 430 -3.62 10.42 -8.23
CA LYS A 430 -3.86 10.83 -6.84
C LYS A 430 -5.35 10.91 -6.49
N ALA A 431 -6.17 11.46 -7.38
CA ALA A 431 -7.62 11.56 -7.17
C ALA A 431 -8.29 10.18 -7.10
N ALA A 432 -7.88 9.21 -7.94
CA ALA A 432 -8.38 7.84 -7.87
C ALA A 432 -8.03 7.17 -6.53
N LEU A 433 -6.77 7.27 -6.10
CA LEU A 433 -6.34 6.72 -4.81
C LEU A 433 -7.05 7.39 -3.63
N ARG A 434 -7.28 8.72 -3.68
CA ARG A 434 -8.06 9.46 -2.67
C ARG A 434 -9.48 8.91 -2.55
N LYS A 435 -10.20 8.80 -3.68
CA LYS A 435 -11.57 8.26 -3.71
C LYS A 435 -11.64 6.87 -3.05
N VAL A 436 -10.68 5.99 -3.32
CA VAL A 436 -10.64 4.66 -2.68
C VAL A 436 -10.25 4.75 -1.21
N ALA A 437 -9.30 5.61 -0.85
CA ALA A 437 -8.81 5.70 0.52
C ALA A 437 -9.82 6.35 1.47
N GLU A 438 -10.70 7.24 0.99
CA GLU A 438 -11.82 7.79 1.76
C GLU A 438 -12.76 6.69 2.27
N LEU A 439 -13.03 5.68 1.44
CA LEU A 439 -14.05 4.67 1.71
C LEU A 439 -13.46 3.42 2.36
N LEU A 440 -14.06 2.98 3.47
CA LEU A 440 -13.59 1.80 4.20
C LEU A 440 -13.66 0.51 3.35
N HIS A 441 -14.69 0.40 2.50
CA HIS A 441 -14.96 -0.77 1.67
C HIS A 441 -14.57 -0.55 0.19
N GLY A 442 -13.75 0.47 -0.07
CA GLY A 442 -13.35 0.87 -1.42
C GLY A 442 -14.44 1.59 -2.20
N TYR A 443 -14.14 1.81 -3.48
CA TYR A 443 -14.94 2.64 -4.39
C TYR A 443 -15.53 1.81 -5.52
N ASN A 444 -16.85 1.88 -5.69
CA ASN A 444 -17.54 1.32 -6.84
C ASN A 444 -17.48 2.33 -7.98
N LEU A 445 -16.79 1.97 -9.06
CA LEU A 445 -16.74 2.83 -10.25
C LEU A 445 -18.07 2.71 -11.02
N PRO A 446 -18.84 3.81 -11.20
CA PRO A 446 -20.07 3.78 -11.98
C PRO A 446 -19.81 3.55 -13.48
N ASP A 447 -20.72 2.87 -14.16
CA ASP A 447 -20.65 2.64 -15.61
C ASP A 447 -20.54 3.98 -16.37
N GLY A 448 -19.48 4.14 -17.17
CA GLY A 448 -19.25 5.30 -18.04
C GLY A 448 -18.30 6.39 -17.51
N GLU A 449 -17.81 6.32 -16.26
CA GLU A 449 -16.69 7.17 -15.81
C GLU A 449 -15.36 6.71 -16.43
N SER A 450 -14.46 7.65 -16.76
CA SER A 450 -13.10 7.32 -17.22
C SER A 450 -12.36 6.51 -16.14
N SER A 451 -12.05 5.26 -16.49
CA SER A 451 -11.43 4.27 -15.61
C SER A 451 -9.90 4.29 -15.68
N ASP A 452 -9.27 5.11 -16.52
CA ASP A 452 -7.86 4.95 -16.89
C ASP A 452 -6.93 5.09 -15.68
N ALA A 453 -7.20 6.05 -14.78
CA ALA A 453 -6.42 6.23 -13.56
C ALA A 453 -6.62 5.06 -12.57
N PHE A 454 -7.85 4.55 -12.40
CA PHE A 454 -8.13 3.40 -11.55
C PHE A 454 -7.49 2.12 -12.10
N THR A 455 -7.59 1.93 -13.42
CA THR A 455 -7.00 0.81 -14.14
C THR A 455 -5.48 0.88 -14.11
N PHE A 456 -4.89 2.08 -14.19
CA PHE A 456 -3.46 2.31 -13.98
C PHE A 456 -3.05 1.93 -12.56
N CYS A 457 -3.74 2.43 -11.53
CA CYS A 457 -3.45 2.06 -10.13
C CYS A 457 -3.56 0.55 -9.89
N TYR A 458 -4.54 -0.10 -10.51
CA TYR A 458 -4.71 -1.54 -10.49
C TYR A 458 -3.54 -2.29 -11.16
N LYS A 459 -3.11 -1.84 -12.35
CA LYS A 459 -1.96 -2.39 -13.08
C LYS A 459 -0.65 -2.25 -12.31
N MET A 460 -0.49 -1.13 -11.61
CA MET A 460 0.66 -0.86 -10.74
C MET A 460 0.61 -1.63 -9.40
N GLY A 461 -0.48 -2.36 -9.13
CA GLY A 461 -0.67 -3.11 -7.90
C GLY A 461 -0.91 -2.23 -6.66
N LEU A 462 -1.25 -0.95 -6.86
CA LEU A 462 -1.63 -0.01 -5.80
C LEU A 462 -3.07 -0.24 -5.32
N LEU A 463 -3.93 -0.65 -6.25
CA LEU A 463 -5.32 -1.04 -6.01
C LEU A 463 -5.55 -2.47 -6.52
N HIS A 464 -6.57 -3.14 -6.02
CA HIS A 464 -7.07 -4.40 -6.57
C HIS A 464 -8.59 -4.30 -6.73
N THR A 465 -9.18 -5.25 -7.46
CA THR A 465 -10.63 -5.29 -7.69
C THR A 465 -11.22 -6.56 -7.09
N GLU A 466 -12.34 -6.43 -6.39
CA GLU A 466 -13.12 -7.60 -6.00
C GLU A 466 -13.92 -8.10 -7.20
N GLN A 467 -14.08 -9.43 -7.32
CA GLN A 467 -14.94 -9.96 -8.38
C GLN A 467 -16.39 -9.52 -8.11
N PRO A 468 -17.10 -9.01 -9.13
CA PRO A 468 -18.49 -8.61 -8.96
C PRO A 468 -19.32 -9.82 -8.52
N TYR A 469 -20.22 -9.61 -7.56
CA TYR A 469 -21.23 -10.60 -7.21
C TYR A 469 -22.02 -10.99 -8.47
N PRO A 470 -22.41 -12.28 -8.63
CA PRO A 470 -23.16 -12.72 -9.80
C PRO A 470 -24.41 -11.84 -10.02
N GLY A 471 -24.42 -11.07 -11.11
CA GLY A 471 -25.52 -10.17 -11.48
C GLY A 471 -25.28 -8.67 -11.28
N ARG A 472 -24.13 -8.23 -10.73
CA ARG A 472 -23.68 -6.83 -10.78
C ARG A 472 -22.58 -6.64 -11.83
N GLN A 473 -22.57 -5.49 -12.51
CA GLN A 473 -21.49 -5.09 -13.42
C GLN A 473 -20.47 -4.14 -12.77
N ASP A 474 -20.83 -3.53 -11.63
CA ASP A 474 -19.96 -2.58 -10.91
C ASP A 474 -18.63 -3.23 -10.47
N VAL A 475 -17.52 -2.56 -10.77
CA VAL A 475 -16.18 -2.94 -10.32
C VAL A 475 -15.83 -2.15 -9.05
N THR A 476 -15.57 -2.85 -7.95
CA THR A 476 -15.12 -2.25 -6.70
C THR A 476 -13.60 -2.24 -6.63
N TYR A 477 -12.99 -1.05 -6.56
CA TYR A 477 -11.56 -0.88 -6.31
C TYR A 477 -11.28 -0.72 -4.82
N THR A 478 -10.34 -1.49 -4.29
CA THR A 478 -9.95 -1.49 -2.87
C THR A 478 -8.43 -1.59 -2.72
N PHE A 479 -7.92 -1.22 -1.54
CA PHE A 479 -6.51 -1.45 -1.18
C PHE A 479 -6.28 -2.89 -0.73
N ALA A 480 -5.03 -3.37 -0.87
CA ALA A 480 -4.68 -4.75 -0.54
C ALA A 480 -4.88 -5.09 0.95
N SER A 481 -4.76 -4.11 1.85
CA SER A 481 -5.10 -4.26 3.27
C SER A 481 -5.46 -2.90 3.93
N PRO A 482 -6.04 -2.90 5.15
CA PRO A 482 -6.31 -1.68 5.89
C PRO A 482 -5.08 -0.79 6.12
N ILE A 483 -3.88 -1.36 6.34
CA ILE A 483 -2.65 -0.56 6.45
C ILE A 483 -2.30 0.12 5.13
N HIS A 484 -2.44 -0.55 3.97
CA HIS A 484 -2.21 0.09 2.68
C HIS A 484 -3.14 1.31 2.50
N ARG A 485 -4.43 1.13 2.79
CA ARG A 485 -5.43 2.22 2.77
C ARG A 485 -5.01 3.35 3.70
N ARG A 486 -4.71 3.03 4.95
CA ARG A 486 -4.38 4.01 5.99
C ARG A 486 -3.13 4.81 5.63
N TYR A 487 -2.09 4.13 5.14
CA TYR A 487 -0.86 4.76 4.72
C TYR A 487 -1.08 5.68 3.52
N ALA A 488 -1.83 5.21 2.51
CA ALA A 488 -2.23 6.03 1.38
C ALA A 488 -3.06 7.24 1.84
N TYR A 489 -3.99 7.05 2.79
CA TYR A 489 -4.78 8.12 3.39
C TYR A 489 -3.88 9.21 3.99
N HIS A 490 -2.96 8.83 4.89
CA HIS A 490 -2.03 9.75 5.54
C HIS A 490 -1.17 10.58 4.57
N ARG A 491 -0.92 10.09 3.36
CA ARG A 491 -0.11 10.81 2.36
C ARG A 491 -0.93 11.58 1.34
N LEU A 492 -2.15 11.14 1.06
CA LEU A 492 -2.99 11.70 0.01
C LEU A 492 -3.91 12.79 0.52
N PHE A 493 -4.36 12.65 1.77
CA PHE A 493 -5.09 13.67 2.50
C PHE A 493 -4.07 14.48 3.28
N PRO A 494 -4.10 15.81 3.13
CA PRO A 494 -3.60 16.63 4.20
C PRO A 494 -4.56 16.42 5.41
N GLY A 495 -4.12 16.80 6.60
CA GLY A 495 -4.83 16.42 7.81
C GLY A 495 -4.58 14.97 8.28
N PRO A 496 -4.86 14.68 9.55
CA PRO A 496 -4.83 13.32 10.07
C PRO A 496 -6.13 12.57 9.70
N GLU A 497 -6.18 11.24 9.88
CA GLU A 497 -7.41 10.47 9.62
C GLU A 497 -8.56 10.94 10.54
N PRO A 498 -9.81 11.07 10.05
CA PRO A 498 -10.96 11.44 10.86
C PRO A 498 -11.13 10.51 12.07
N GLY A 499 -11.13 11.09 13.26
CA GLY A 499 -11.18 10.40 14.54
C GLY A 499 -9.82 10.13 15.20
N THR A 500 -8.72 10.71 14.71
CA THR A 500 -7.38 10.63 15.33
C THR A 500 -7.17 11.70 16.42
N ARG A 501 -6.15 11.54 17.27
CA ARG A 501 -5.77 12.55 18.27
C ARG A 501 -5.45 13.93 17.65
N LEU A 502 -4.92 13.96 16.43
CA LEU A 502 -4.58 15.17 15.69
C LEU A 502 -5.81 15.98 15.26
N ASP A 503 -7.01 15.40 15.21
CA ASP A 503 -8.25 16.16 15.02
C ASP A 503 -8.59 17.06 16.20
N LYS A 504 -8.09 16.69 17.39
CA LYS A 504 -8.26 17.46 18.63
C LYS A 504 -7.05 18.33 18.96
N MET A 505 -6.00 18.27 18.14
CA MET A 505 -4.78 19.02 18.40
C MET A 505 -4.98 20.48 18.00
N THR A 506 -4.83 21.38 18.96
CA THR A 506 -4.86 22.84 18.75
C THR A 506 -3.56 23.33 18.11
N LEU A 507 -3.60 24.44 17.37
CA LEU A 507 -2.42 25.07 16.79
C LEU A 507 -1.32 25.33 17.84
N ARG A 508 -1.71 25.88 18.99
CA ARG A 508 -0.79 26.16 20.11
C ARG A 508 -0.03 24.91 20.56
N GLN A 509 -0.74 23.80 20.79
CA GLN A 509 -0.12 22.53 21.19
C GLN A 509 0.82 22.00 20.11
N ALA A 510 0.46 22.11 18.84
CA ALA A 510 1.31 21.72 17.72
C ALA A 510 2.64 22.50 17.72
N CYS A 511 2.57 23.83 17.90
CA CYS A 511 3.76 24.68 18.00
C CYS A 511 4.66 24.29 19.17
N LEU A 512 4.10 23.99 20.35
CA LEU A 512 4.88 23.57 21.52
C LEU A 512 5.61 22.25 21.28
N ASN A 513 4.92 21.25 20.73
CA ASN A 513 5.52 19.95 20.39
C ASN A 513 6.64 20.10 19.35
N VAL A 514 6.45 21.00 18.38
CA VAL A 514 7.44 21.33 17.36
C VAL A 514 8.68 21.98 17.98
N ILE A 515 8.52 22.96 18.85
CA ILE A 515 9.64 23.67 19.49
C ILE A 515 10.47 22.70 20.35
N GLU A 516 9.82 21.78 21.08
CA GLU A 516 10.52 20.75 21.87
C GLU A 516 11.42 19.83 21.01
N ARG A 517 11.15 19.74 19.71
CA ARG A 517 11.93 18.94 18.75
C ARG A 517 13.05 19.70 18.05
N PHE A 518 13.19 21.01 18.30
CA PHE A 518 14.23 21.81 17.64
C PHE A 518 15.62 21.27 17.93
N SER A 519 16.42 21.13 16.87
CA SER A 519 17.79 20.66 16.95
C SER A 519 18.68 21.73 17.59
N PRO A 520 19.28 21.47 18.77
CA PRO A 520 20.12 22.46 19.42
C PRO A 520 21.35 22.85 18.59
N SER A 521 21.82 21.96 17.72
CA SER A 521 22.96 22.23 16.82
C SER A 521 22.68 23.30 15.77
N VAL A 522 21.43 23.43 15.32
CA VAL A 522 21.00 24.44 14.33
C VAL A 522 20.86 25.81 14.99
N LEU A 523 20.56 25.81 16.29
CA LEU A 523 20.34 26.99 17.12
C LEU A 523 21.58 27.41 17.92
N GLN A 524 22.76 26.92 17.54
CA GLN A 524 24.01 27.40 18.13
C GLN A 524 24.29 28.83 17.65
N VAL A 525 24.51 29.73 18.60
CA VAL A 525 24.90 31.12 18.35
C VAL A 525 26.22 31.12 17.58
N ARG A 526 26.19 31.54 16.31
CA ARG A 526 27.41 31.78 15.53
C ARG A 526 28.01 33.10 15.99
N SER A 527 29.34 33.15 16.14
CA SER A 527 30.05 34.31 16.69
C SER A 527 29.55 35.64 16.10
N PRO A 528 29.14 36.60 16.93
CA PRO A 528 28.51 37.83 16.44
C PRO A 528 29.54 38.67 15.66
N LYS A 529 29.33 38.81 14.35
CA LYS A 529 30.05 39.83 13.54
C LYS A 529 29.52 41.25 13.78
N SER A 530 28.45 41.43 14.55
CA SER A 530 27.95 42.74 14.99
C SER A 530 27.30 42.64 16.38
N GLN A 531 27.50 43.67 17.21
CA GLN A 531 27.15 43.71 18.64
C GLN A 531 25.65 43.80 18.98
N SER A 532 24.72 43.64 18.03
CA SER A 532 23.28 43.87 18.27
C SER A 532 22.33 42.75 17.84
N SER A 533 22.83 41.67 17.21
CA SER A 533 21.98 40.55 16.76
C SER A 533 22.22 39.32 17.63
N TRP A 534 21.14 38.64 18.05
CA TRP A 534 21.15 37.37 18.81
C TRP A 534 21.98 36.23 18.17
N GLY A 535 22.46 36.41 16.93
CA GLY A 535 23.41 35.51 16.26
C GLY A 535 22.74 34.30 15.60
N ILE A 536 21.46 34.05 15.87
CA ILE A 536 20.63 33.04 15.22
C ILE A 536 19.67 33.75 14.26
N PRO A 537 19.70 33.54 12.94
CA PRO A 537 18.80 34.22 12.01
C PRO A 537 17.36 33.69 12.14
N GLU A 538 16.36 34.55 11.88
CA GLU A 538 14.93 34.17 11.81
C GLU A 538 14.68 32.95 10.90
N ALA A 539 15.38 32.88 9.77
CA ALA A 539 15.34 31.75 8.84
C ALA A 539 15.72 30.40 9.49
N ALA A 540 16.55 30.38 10.53
CA ALA A 540 16.87 29.14 11.25
C ALA A 540 15.64 28.63 12.04
N PHE A 541 14.87 29.54 12.65
CA PHE A 541 13.61 29.18 13.31
C PHE A 541 12.55 28.77 12.31
N GLN A 542 12.43 29.49 11.18
CA GLN A 542 11.50 29.11 10.11
C GLN A 542 11.81 27.70 9.57
N ASN A 543 13.08 27.38 9.31
CA ASN A 543 13.48 26.06 8.84
C ASN A 543 13.22 24.95 9.87
N GLU A 544 13.54 25.17 11.15
CA GLU A 544 13.26 24.18 12.20
C GLU A 544 11.75 24.00 12.41
N ILE A 545 10.96 25.08 12.41
CA ILE A 545 9.49 25.02 12.41
C ILE A 545 9.01 24.17 11.25
N TYR A 546 9.40 24.47 10.01
CA TYR A 546 8.95 23.72 8.83
C TYR A 546 9.31 22.24 8.91
N CYS A 547 10.58 21.92 9.21
CA CYS A 547 11.06 20.55 9.36
C CYS A 547 10.30 19.79 10.44
N CYS A 548 10.19 20.34 11.64
CA CYS A 548 9.55 19.67 12.76
C CYS A 548 8.03 19.60 12.62
N PHE A 549 7.38 20.61 12.02
CA PHE A 549 5.94 20.57 11.74
C PHE A 549 5.59 19.50 10.70
N SER A 550 6.44 19.27 9.70
CA SER A 550 6.21 18.18 8.73
C SER A 550 6.07 16.83 9.44
N HIS A 551 6.87 16.60 10.49
CA HIS A 551 6.77 15.41 11.34
C HIS A 551 5.57 15.47 12.29
N GLU A 552 5.37 16.58 13.00
CA GLU A 552 4.32 16.70 14.02
C GLU A 552 2.91 16.62 13.45
N LEU A 553 2.72 17.12 12.22
CA LEU A 553 1.45 17.06 11.52
C LEU A 553 1.30 15.80 10.66
N ASN A 554 2.27 14.89 10.62
CA ASN A 554 2.26 13.73 9.72
C ASN A 554 2.15 14.13 8.23
N ASN A 555 2.92 15.13 7.80
CA ASN A 555 3.02 15.61 6.42
C ASN A 555 1.74 16.28 5.86
N ILE A 556 0.94 16.93 6.71
CA ILE A 556 -0.03 17.94 6.22
C ILE A 556 0.75 18.94 5.37
N GLU A 557 0.16 19.36 4.25
CA GLU A 557 0.76 20.37 3.38
C GLU A 557 0.87 21.70 4.13
N ILE A 558 2.11 22.19 4.26
CA ILE A 558 2.44 23.48 4.86
C ILE A 558 3.01 24.34 3.76
N LEU A 559 2.35 25.45 3.48
CA LEU A 559 2.82 26.43 2.51
C LEU A 559 3.70 27.45 3.24
N SER A 560 4.99 27.43 2.94
CA SER A 560 5.93 28.41 3.45
C SER A 560 5.78 29.73 2.71
N GLU A 561 5.84 30.80 3.48
CA GLU A 561 5.76 32.17 3.04
C GLU A 561 4.55 32.41 2.08
N TYR A 562 3.41 31.98 2.62
CA TYR A 562 2.02 32.04 2.21
C TYR A 562 1.52 33.37 1.63
N SER A 563 0.99 33.47 0.41
CA SER A 563 0.28 34.67 -0.03
C SER A 563 -1.02 34.34 -0.78
N TYR A 564 -2.17 34.74 -0.23
CA TYR A 564 -3.48 34.56 -0.87
C TYR A 564 -3.81 35.68 -1.87
N THR A 565 -3.28 36.88 -1.61
CA THR A 565 -3.49 38.10 -2.42
C THR A 565 -2.16 38.73 -2.78
N LYS A 566 -2.12 39.70 -3.70
CA LYS A 566 -0.86 40.42 -4.01
C LYS A 566 -0.29 41.26 -2.85
N ASP A 567 -1.06 41.43 -1.76
CA ASP A 567 -0.66 42.16 -0.57
C ASP A 567 -0.58 41.24 0.66
N GLY A 568 0.57 41.23 1.32
CA GLY A 568 0.85 40.43 2.52
C GLY A 568 1.39 39.02 2.24
N ARG A 569 2.22 38.51 3.16
CA ARG A 569 2.81 37.16 3.11
C ARG A 569 2.95 36.60 4.52
N ILE A 570 2.25 35.52 4.83
CA ILE A 570 2.32 34.82 6.12
C ILE A 570 3.43 33.77 6.10
N ASP A 571 4.21 33.62 7.16
CA ASP A 571 5.37 32.70 7.15
C ASP A 571 4.98 31.24 6.93
N PHE A 572 3.88 30.78 7.54
CA PHE A 572 3.34 29.46 7.25
C PHE A 572 1.82 29.46 7.21
N TYR A 573 1.28 28.73 6.24
CA TYR A 573 -0.13 28.38 6.17
C TYR A 573 -0.31 26.86 6.14
N VAL A 574 -1.00 26.30 7.13
CA VAL A 574 -1.33 24.86 7.20
C VAL A 574 -2.66 24.65 6.51
N LEU A 575 -2.63 24.04 5.32
CA LEU A 575 -3.77 24.06 4.38
C LEU A 575 -5.06 23.49 4.99
N ASP A 576 -4.99 22.31 5.57
CA ASP A 576 -6.18 21.56 6.01
C ASP A 576 -6.72 21.95 7.37
N LYS A 577 -5.83 22.51 8.21
CA LYS A 577 -6.24 23.07 9.49
C LYS A 577 -6.57 24.55 9.39
N ARG A 578 -6.30 25.17 8.23
CA ARG A 578 -6.46 26.60 7.97
C ARG A 578 -5.77 27.45 9.03
N TRP A 579 -4.59 27.01 9.48
CA TRP A 579 -3.81 27.70 10.50
C TRP A 579 -2.82 28.66 9.89
N GLY A 580 -2.73 29.86 10.47
CA GLY A 580 -1.71 30.85 10.12
C GLY A 580 -0.62 30.93 11.19
N ILE A 581 0.65 30.94 10.79
CA ILE A 581 1.78 31.07 11.72
C ILE A 581 2.70 32.19 11.24
N GLU A 582 3.04 33.09 12.15
CA GLU A 582 4.04 34.15 11.94
C GLU A 582 5.15 34.00 12.96
N ILE A 583 6.38 34.18 12.51
CA ILE A 583 7.60 33.99 13.30
C ILE A 583 8.33 35.31 13.36
N LEU A 584 8.77 35.66 14.56
CA LEU A 584 9.55 36.86 14.81
C LEU A 584 10.84 36.50 15.52
N GLN A 585 11.93 37.13 15.11
CA GLN A 585 13.17 37.14 15.87
C GLN A 585 13.30 38.44 16.67
N SER A 586 13.36 38.33 18.00
CA SER A 586 13.56 39.45 18.93
C SER A 586 12.60 40.62 18.65
N GLY A 587 11.33 40.31 18.42
CA GLY A 587 10.29 41.29 18.14
C GLY A 587 10.11 42.27 19.31
N ASN A 588 10.30 43.56 19.04
CA ASN A 588 9.96 44.61 20.00
C ASN A 588 8.45 44.87 20.02
N LYS A 589 7.95 45.66 20.98
CA LYS A 589 6.52 45.94 21.15
C LYS A 589 5.85 46.41 19.85
N ASN A 590 6.49 47.33 19.11
CA ASN A 590 5.92 47.88 17.88
C ASN A 590 5.82 46.83 16.77
N LYS A 591 6.85 45.98 16.59
CA LYS A 591 6.83 44.90 15.60
C LYS A 591 5.79 43.83 15.95
N MET A 592 5.68 43.47 17.22
CA MET A 592 4.66 42.55 17.70
C MET A 592 3.26 43.08 17.39
N GLU A 593 2.98 44.35 17.74
CA GLU A 593 1.69 45.00 17.45
C GLU A 593 1.38 45.08 15.96
N GLU A 594 2.38 45.36 15.12
CA GLU A 594 2.22 45.39 13.66
C GLU A 594 1.80 44.01 13.11
N HIS A 595 2.52 42.94 13.47
CA HIS A 595 2.24 41.59 12.98
C HIS A 595 0.89 41.08 13.50
N LEU A 596 0.54 41.40 14.74
CA LEU A 596 -0.79 41.09 15.29
C LEU A 596 -1.89 41.86 14.58
N GLY A 597 -1.64 43.11 14.21
CA GLY A 597 -2.55 43.94 13.42
C GLY A 597 -2.94 43.32 12.08
N ARG A 598 -2.08 42.47 11.49
CA ARG A 598 -2.38 41.78 10.23
C ARG A 598 -3.51 40.74 10.37
N PHE A 599 -3.67 40.13 11.54
CA PHE A 599 -4.72 39.14 11.82
C PHE A 599 -6.01 39.74 12.38
N ARG A 600 -5.99 41.00 12.83
CA ARG A 600 -7.18 41.71 13.36
C ARG A 600 -8.21 41.98 12.28
N ILE A 601 -9.46 42.22 12.69
CA ILE A 601 -10.53 42.69 11.80
C ILE A 601 -10.04 43.93 11.03
N GLY A 602 -10.11 43.88 9.71
CA GLY A 602 -9.57 44.92 8.81
C GLY A 602 -8.07 44.83 8.50
N GLY A 603 -7.37 43.89 9.13
CA GLY A 603 -5.97 43.54 8.85
C GLY A 603 -5.81 42.69 7.58
N LYS A 604 -4.59 42.68 7.03
CA LYS A 604 -4.28 42.05 5.73
C LYS A 604 -4.69 40.57 5.66
N TYR A 605 -4.37 39.79 6.69
CA TYR A 605 -4.64 38.35 6.72
C TYR A 605 -6.08 38.03 7.09
N HIS A 606 -6.70 38.86 7.94
CA HIS A 606 -8.12 38.73 8.23
C HIS A 606 -8.98 38.88 6.97
N GLY A 607 -8.62 39.82 6.10
CA GLY A 607 -9.28 40.04 4.82
C GLY A 607 -9.26 38.84 3.87
N TRP A 608 -8.38 37.85 4.10
CA TRP A 608 -8.36 36.63 3.29
C TRP A 608 -9.54 35.70 3.59
N GLY A 609 -10.09 35.70 4.81
CA GLY A 609 -11.20 34.81 5.20
C GLY A 609 -10.86 33.31 5.15
N ILE A 610 -9.57 32.96 5.03
CA ILE A 610 -9.11 31.56 4.88
C ILE A 610 -8.58 30.95 6.17
N LEU A 611 -8.42 31.72 7.25
CA LEU A 611 -7.83 31.27 8.52
C LEU A 611 -8.92 30.88 9.53
N GLU A 612 -8.76 29.73 10.17
CA GLU A 612 -9.61 29.28 11.30
C GLU A 612 -8.94 29.53 12.67
N ASP A 613 -7.61 29.51 12.72
CA ASP A 613 -6.80 29.80 13.90
C ASP A 613 -5.46 30.41 13.45
N TYR A 614 -4.78 31.15 14.33
CA TYR A 614 -3.46 31.69 14.04
C TYR A 614 -2.59 31.82 15.30
N ILE A 615 -1.28 31.96 15.11
CA ILE A 615 -0.35 32.19 16.21
C ILE A 615 0.87 32.99 15.77
N VAL A 616 1.35 33.88 16.64
CA VAL A 616 2.60 34.62 16.47
C VAL A 616 3.62 34.08 17.48
N LEU A 617 4.72 33.55 16.97
CA LEU A 617 5.82 32.99 17.76
C LEU A 617 7.00 33.97 17.75
N ASN A 618 7.29 34.59 18.89
CA ASN A 618 8.43 35.49 19.04
C ASN A 618 9.59 34.76 19.72
N PHE A 619 10.62 34.41 18.96
CA PHE A 619 11.85 33.82 19.49
C PHE A 619 12.82 34.91 19.90
N CYS A 620 13.25 34.92 21.16
CA CYS A 620 14.08 36.01 21.68
C CYS A 620 15.03 35.54 22.80
N PRO A 621 16.12 36.28 23.09
CA PRO A 621 16.89 36.09 24.31
C PRO A 621 16.02 36.24 25.56
N LYS A 622 16.31 35.48 26.63
CA LYS A 622 15.62 35.60 27.92
C LYS A 622 15.64 37.04 28.48
N SER A 623 16.74 37.76 28.27
CA SER A 623 16.88 39.16 28.70
C SER A 623 15.95 40.16 28.00
N THR A 624 15.31 39.74 26.89
CA THR A 624 14.45 40.61 26.07
C THR A 624 12.97 40.25 26.16
N VAL A 625 12.61 39.20 26.92
CA VAL A 625 11.21 38.85 27.18
C VAL A 625 10.58 39.97 28.02
N GLN A 626 9.47 40.52 27.55
CA GLN A 626 8.80 41.64 28.20
C GLN A 626 7.28 41.49 28.15
N ALA A 627 6.58 42.10 29.10
CA ALA A 627 5.12 42.11 29.09
C ALA A 627 4.61 43.01 27.95
N LEU A 628 3.64 42.51 27.19
CA LEU A 628 2.96 43.22 26.12
C LEU A 628 1.64 43.77 26.64
N GLU A 629 1.37 45.06 26.41
CA GLU A 629 0.13 45.73 26.82
C GLU A 629 -1.00 45.45 25.82
N ILE A 630 -1.47 44.22 25.78
CA ILE A 630 -2.52 43.79 24.84
C ILE A 630 -3.88 43.83 25.55
N LYS A 631 -4.74 44.76 25.15
CA LYS A 631 -6.08 44.94 25.74
C LYS A 631 -7.11 43.92 25.26
N ASP A 632 -6.86 43.28 24.12
CA ASP A 632 -7.80 42.35 23.48
C ASP A 632 -7.58 40.91 23.98
N PRO A 633 -8.55 40.32 24.71
CA PRO A 633 -8.42 38.98 25.29
C PRO A 633 -8.25 37.86 24.25
N ASP A 634 -8.86 38.01 23.06
CA ASP A 634 -8.80 36.97 22.04
C ASP A 634 -7.37 36.85 21.52
N ILE A 635 -6.71 37.99 21.31
CA ILE A 635 -5.34 38.10 20.81
C ILE A 635 -4.30 37.61 21.82
N GLN A 636 -4.56 37.78 23.11
CA GLN A 636 -3.66 37.33 24.18
C GLN A 636 -3.34 35.83 24.10
N SER A 637 -4.28 35.02 23.58
CA SER A 637 -4.13 33.57 23.45
C SER A 637 -3.31 33.11 22.24
N HIS A 638 -3.10 34.00 21.26
CA HIS A 638 -2.44 33.72 19.97
C HIS A 638 -0.97 34.18 19.94
N ILE A 639 -0.35 34.47 21.08
CA ILE A 639 1.04 34.94 21.16
C ILE A 639 1.83 34.09 22.13
N LEU A 640 3.00 33.64 21.70
CA LEU A 640 4.00 33.01 22.56
C LEU A 640 5.33 33.71 22.41
N GLN A 641 5.95 34.06 23.54
CA GLN A 641 7.33 34.52 23.61
C GLN A 641 8.19 33.33 24.01
N ILE A 642 9.17 32.95 23.19
CA ILE A 642 9.97 31.74 23.37
C ILE A 642 11.43 32.14 23.59
N ALA A 643 11.91 31.94 24.82
CA ALA A 643 13.29 32.18 25.18
C ALA A 643 14.11 30.90 25.05
N ILE A 644 15.00 30.86 24.07
CA ILE A 644 15.86 29.69 23.82
C ILE A 644 17.19 29.86 24.55
N ASN A 645 17.52 28.89 25.38
CA ASN A 645 18.84 28.72 25.97
C ASN A 645 19.57 27.59 25.24
N SER A 646 20.44 27.96 24.31
CA SER A 646 21.22 27.01 23.51
C SER A 646 22.23 26.20 24.33
N ASN A 647 22.65 26.70 25.51
CA ASN A 647 23.63 26.02 26.35
C ASN A 647 23.00 24.92 27.22
N GLU A 648 21.77 25.18 27.69
CA GLU A 648 21.01 24.24 28.50
C GLU A 648 20.09 23.34 27.68
N TYR A 649 20.01 23.59 26.36
CA TYR A 649 19.09 22.91 25.45
C TYR A 649 17.64 23.02 25.94
N THR A 650 17.24 24.22 26.34
CA THR A 650 15.89 24.50 26.83
C THR A 650 15.25 25.64 26.07
N ALA A 651 13.92 25.61 25.97
CA ALA A 651 13.11 26.72 25.52
C ALA A 651 12.06 27.04 26.59
N GLU A 652 12.15 28.23 27.16
CA GLU A 652 11.16 28.75 28.11
C GLU A 652 10.07 29.48 27.34
N VAL A 653 8.81 29.08 27.54
CA VAL A 653 7.65 29.65 26.84
C VAL A 653 6.90 30.57 27.78
N TYR A 654 6.79 31.83 27.39
CA TYR A 654 6.11 32.89 28.13
C TYR A 654 4.85 33.33 27.40
N THR A 655 3.82 33.68 28.16
CA THR A 655 2.62 34.35 27.67
C THR A 655 2.90 35.84 27.37
N TYR A 656 1.91 36.52 26.80
CA TYR A 656 1.98 37.96 26.51
C TYR A 656 2.29 38.83 27.75
N ASP A 657 1.84 38.42 28.95
CA ASP A 657 2.05 39.13 30.22
C ASP A 657 3.35 38.71 30.95
N ASN A 658 4.29 38.08 30.23
CA ASN A 658 5.57 37.61 30.75
C ASN A 658 5.44 36.58 31.89
N LYS A 659 4.38 35.77 31.90
CA LYS A 659 4.30 34.62 32.79
C LYS A 659 4.89 33.39 32.10
N LEU A 660 5.83 32.75 32.78
CA LEU A 660 6.37 31.47 32.34
C LEU A 660 5.25 30.43 32.36
N GLN A 661 4.98 29.84 31.19
CA GLN A 661 3.96 28.80 31.03
C GLN A 661 4.58 27.41 31.16
N THR A 662 5.70 27.17 30.49
CA THR A 662 6.38 25.87 30.49
C THR A 662 7.84 26.04 30.07
N THR A 663 8.67 25.07 30.46
CA THR A 663 10.02 24.90 29.96
C THR A 663 10.09 23.62 29.15
N LEU A 664 10.48 23.72 27.89
CA LEU A 664 10.63 22.61 26.97
C LEU A 664 12.09 22.20 26.90
N HIS A 665 12.35 20.89 26.89
CA HIS A 665 13.70 20.37 26.66
C HIS A 665 13.89 20.13 25.16
N LEU A 666 14.77 20.92 24.56
CA LEU A 666 15.13 20.80 23.16
C LEU A 666 15.84 19.47 22.96
N SER A 667 15.26 18.62 22.12
CA SER A 667 15.87 17.35 21.76
C SER A 667 16.50 17.46 20.37
N LYS A 668 17.66 16.81 20.15
CA LYS A 668 18.00 16.36 18.80
C LYS A 668 16.84 15.44 18.42
N GLY A 669 15.88 15.95 17.65
CA GLY A 669 14.58 15.32 17.44
C GLY A 669 14.73 13.81 17.31
N ARG A 670 13.88 13.04 18.02
CA ARG A 670 13.87 11.57 17.96
C ARG A 670 14.13 11.13 16.51
N GLN A 671 15.35 10.65 16.26
CA GLN A 671 15.88 10.20 14.97
C GLN A 671 15.90 11.25 13.84
N ARG A 672 16.93 12.12 13.82
CA ARG A 672 17.80 12.03 12.63
C ARG A 672 18.49 10.69 12.78
N SER A 673 17.97 9.63 12.16
CA SER A 673 18.71 8.39 12.07
C SER A 673 20.08 8.77 11.50
N HIS A 674 21.12 8.52 12.29
CA HIS A 674 22.42 8.26 11.71
C HIS A 674 22.23 7.00 10.87
N ASP A 675 21.78 7.19 9.63
CA ASP A 675 22.07 6.23 8.58
C ASP A 675 23.59 6.29 8.43
N ALA A 676 24.24 5.28 9.01
CA ALA A 676 25.58 4.93 8.62
C ALA A 676 25.55 4.61 7.13
N ASP A 677 26.41 5.30 6.37
CA ASP A 677 26.81 5.00 5.01
C ASP A 677 25.67 4.95 3.97
N CYS A 678 25.12 6.12 3.67
CA CYS A 678 24.76 6.45 2.29
C CYS A 678 25.50 7.73 1.93
N ASP A 679 26.37 7.64 0.92
CA ASP A 679 27.03 8.79 0.29
C ASP A 679 25.98 9.88 0.04
N TRP A 680 26.07 10.95 0.83
CA TRP A 680 25.43 12.22 0.53
C TRP A 680 26.28 12.90 -0.54
N ASP A 681 26.26 12.36 -1.75
CA ASP A 681 26.74 13.10 -2.91
C ASP A 681 25.82 14.31 -3.13
N SER A 682 26.48 15.42 -3.41
CA SER A 682 26.06 16.83 -3.31
C SER A 682 24.91 17.29 -4.22
N ASP A 683 24.09 16.39 -4.78
CA ASP A 683 23.17 16.72 -5.88
C ASP A 683 21.72 17.04 -5.43
N GLU A 684 21.35 16.86 -4.16
CA GLU A 684 19.96 17.12 -3.70
C GLU A 684 19.62 18.61 -3.48
N SER A 685 20.60 19.50 -3.32
CA SER A 685 20.37 20.95 -3.35
C SER A 685 20.05 21.44 -4.77
N ASP A 686 20.57 20.74 -5.77
CA ASP A 686 20.43 21.14 -7.17
C ASP A 686 19.11 20.66 -7.77
N VAL A 687 18.52 19.55 -7.30
CA VAL A 687 17.24 19.05 -7.85
C VAL A 687 16.03 19.88 -7.38
N TYR A 688 16.00 20.33 -6.12
CA TYR A 688 14.92 21.20 -5.63
C TYR A 688 15.02 22.62 -6.20
N THR A 689 16.25 23.13 -6.37
CA THR A 689 16.51 24.41 -7.04
C THR A 689 16.19 24.31 -8.54
N ALA A 690 16.59 23.21 -9.22
CA ALA A 690 16.28 22.96 -10.63
C ALA A 690 14.78 22.75 -10.90
N LEU A 691 13.99 22.20 -9.97
CA LEU A 691 12.53 22.09 -10.11
C LEU A 691 11.82 23.44 -9.98
N CYS A 692 12.34 24.34 -9.14
CA CYS A 692 11.87 25.71 -9.03
C CYS A 692 12.31 26.56 -10.24
N ASP A 693 13.56 26.40 -10.70
CA ASP A 693 14.10 27.07 -11.87
C ASP A 693 13.46 26.56 -13.17
N SER A 694 13.12 25.27 -13.27
CA SER A 694 12.39 24.71 -14.40
C SER A 694 10.98 25.27 -14.52
N LYS A 695 10.27 25.47 -13.40
CA LYS A 695 8.96 26.14 -13.38
C LYS A 695 9.05 27.63 -13.71
N LYS A 696 10.15 28.29 -13.33
CA LYS A 696 10.43 29.70 -13.66
C LYS A 696 10.76 29.86 -15.14
N LEU A 697 11.62 29.01 -15.69
CA LEU A 697 11.97 28.95 -17.11
C LEU A 697 10.77 28.58 -17.99
N GLU A 698 9.88 27.68 -17.55
CA GLU A 698 8.65 27.35 -18.30
C GLU A 698 7.68 28.55 -18.33
N LYS A 699 7.63 29.34 -17.26
CA LYS A 699 6.82 30.57 -17.20
C LYS A 699 7.42 31.68 -18.07
N GLU A 700 8.73 31.87 -18.02
CA GLU A 700 9.46 32.83 -18.87
C GLU A 700 9.37 32.44 -20.36
N ALA A 701 9.45 31.15 -20.71
CA ALA A 701 9.28 30.67 -22.07
C ALA A 701 7.85 30.86 -22.61
N LYS A 702 6.82 30.65 -21.77
CA LYS A 702 5.42 30.95 -22.14
C LYS A 702 5.20 32.43 -22.37
N GLN A 703 5.83 33.28 -21.56
CA GLN A 703 5.75 34.73 -21.69
C GLN A 703 6.44 35.23 -22.96
N ARG A 704 7.63 34.68 -23.27
CA ARG A 704 8.39 35.00 -24.49
C ARG A 704 7.72 34.52 -25.78
N MET A 705 7.02 33.37 -25.73
CA MET A 705 6.18 32.92 -26.85
C MET A 705 4.97 33.83 -27.06
N GLN A 706 4.35 34.35 -26.00
CA GLN A 706 3.27 35.33 -26.13
C GLN A 706 3.76 36.66 -26.73
N GLU A 707 4.94 37.13 -26.32
CA GLU A 707 5.56 38.34 -26.88
C GLU A 707 5.89 38.17 -28.38
N LEU A 708 6.48 37.04 -28.78
CA LEU A 708 6.75 36.76 -30.20
C LEU A 708 5.49 36.63 -31.06
N GLU A 709 4.41 36.05 -30.52
CA GLU A 709 3.13 35.98 -31.22
C GLU A 709 2.51 37.38 -31.38
N GLN A 710 2.70 38.26 -30.40
CA GLN A 710 2.24 39.64 -30.43
C GLN A 710 3.04 40.48 -31.44
N GLU A 711 4.38 40.37 -31.46
CA GLU A 711 5.24 41.02 -32.46
C GLU A 711 4.92 40.56 -33.89
N LYS A 712 4.62 39.26 -34.06
CA LYS A 712 4.21 38.71 -35.36
C LYS A 712 2.87 39.30 -35.81
N GLN A 713 1.91 39.47 -34.90
CA GLN A 713 0.63 40.10 -35.21
C GLN A 713 0.81 41.59 -35.58
N GLU A 714 1.69 42.31 -34.88
CA GLU A 714 2.00 43.72 -35.20
C GLU A 714 2.67 43.87 -36.56
N MET A 715 3.69 43.04 -36.87
CA MET A 715 4.32 43.04 -38.21
C MET A 715 3.31 42.71 -39.31
N GLN A 716 2.38 41.79 -39.05
CA GLN A 716 1.38 41.41 -40.03
C GLN A 716 0.37 42.54 -40.28
N GLN A 717 -0.05 43.26 -39.23
CA GLN A 717 -0.86 44.47 -39.36
C GLN A 717 -0.12 45.59 -40.11
N GLU A 718 1.17 45.79 -39.84
CA GLU A 718 1.97 46.81 -40.52
C GLU A 718 2.15 46.49 -42.02
N MET A 719 2.34 45.21 -42.34
CA MET A 719 2.42 44.75 -43.72
C MET A 719 1.07 44.93 -44.45
N GLU A 720 -0.05 44.61 -43.80
CA GLU A 720 -1.38 44.84 -44.35
C GLU A 720 -1.65 46.33 -44.60
N GLN A 721 -1.23 47.21 -43.69
CA GLN A 721 -1.32 48.67 -43.88
C GLN A 721 -0.47 49.16 -45.05
N LYS A 722 0.75 48.64 -45.23
CA LYS A 722 1.61 48.98 -46.37
C LYS A 722 1.01 48.50 -47.69
N ILE A 723 0.44 47.29 -47.73
CA ILE A 723 -0.28 46.76 -48.90
C ILE A 723 -1.47 47.67 -49.22
N PHE A 724 -2.25 48.07 -48.22
CA PHE A 724 -3.38 48.97 -48.40
C PHE A 724 -2.96 50.35 -48.93
N GLN A 725 -1.89 50.94 -48.41
CA GLN A 725 -1.35 52.21 -48.92
C GLN A 725 -0.86 52.10 -50.37
N LEU A 726 -0.17 51.01 -50.72
CA LEU A 726 0.29 50.77 -52.09
C LEU A 726 -0.89 50.58 -53.05
N GLN A 727 -1.95 49.90 -52.63
CA GLN A 727 -3.20 49.78 -53.40
C GLN A 727 -3.88 51.15 -53.59
N LEU A 728 -3.86 52.01 -52.57
CA LEU A 728 -4.41 53.36 -52.67
C LEU A 728 -3.61 54.24 -53.65
N GLN A 729 -2.27 54.15 -53.63
CA GLN A 729 -1.39 54.86 -54.55
C GLN A 729 -1.52 54.37 -56.00
N LEU A 730 -1.74 53.06 -56.19
CA LEU A 730 -2.00 52.47 -57.50
C LEU A 730 -3.36 52.90 -58.07
N ASN A 731 -4.37 53.11 -57.24
CA ASN A 731 -5.69 53.58 -57.67
C ASN A 731 -5.75 55.11 -57.92
N GLN A 732 -4.73 55.87 -57.51
CA GLN A 732 -4.61 57.32 -57.76
C GLN A 732 -3.74 57.65 -58.98
N ARG A 733 -3.08 56.65 -59.57
CA ARG A 733 -2.45 56.73 -60.89
C ARG A 733 -3.40 56.18 -61.94
#